data_AF-A0A4Y2BMR9-F1
#
_entry.id   AF-A0A4Y2BMR9-F1
#
_cell.length_a   1.000
_cell.length_b   1.000
_cell.length_c   1.000
_cell.angle_alpha   90.00
_cell.angle_beta   90.00
_cell.angle_gamma   90.00
#
_symmetry.space_group_name_H-M   'P 1'
#
loop_
_entity.id
_entity.type
_entity.pdbx_description
1 polymer ?
#
loop_
_entity_poly.entity_id
_entity_poly.type
_entity_poly.pdbx_seq_one_letter_code
_entity_poly.pdbx_strand_id
1 'polypeptide(L)'
;MAVRHVTGSARIINILNGLGHCISHSAVLEYDTELAEMQLNSVDCLPVGIVSSKFATFVWDNIDFCEETVTGHGTTHSTNGIIVQSKMPSDLGNNIYLKSGQKSKKRKIDPPVNHIPNYFIGQRCNPEVPEITTCDNKREKLSKAKLIDAAYIVAKLPAKDKEPLPGWTGFNCMLERENIPNITTIRYLPVLEANPTEFSTINAILMKSLDLCKKLGIKETVLVFDQAIYSKAQQIRWKEEKYKTSLVIRLGEFHVSMSFLAVIGKRFKDAGLYNILVESGIVAEGSINGVLSGKCYNRSIRCHKIMFEAISRLLWAEFLDSISTEERLHCLEMSLRLYENYKQGILKMNDLPVDFLLIFENFNKFFAKNCEINVTFAFWISYLEMVGSLLRFLLATRTADWDLHLTVIEEIIPWFFSYDHVNYARYFPIYLLEMLNLPKTHPLVYSELSAGNVAAQRQNNYGFCGIAMDQVIEQTANRDSKTKGGLKGFSRNPAAVHRWMLSHHLRAHICLSCEQLSGKAKEEYIKKDIYPAEIQKFEDMVNIVVNTITSMINPFTSREDMLVNISSGAYATDAVQLDLTRAKILGKDAYEKYCKERLLEGNSIDIYSPIKKQKLLTFSSIGKKTVSKEQVNQKIFKNSTDLLARIIVLGQSTTLDMKIIMNYNLNMFPPAIANTDGSLVKNSKSTLISGILGLADSDITINNLPSDGSIVFDGMAVFQQMKNIPATFGELAFNLLVSLIGICKKYKCKTVHFVTDTYPIISIKNSERERRSDGNEAVICINNAHQKIPKQLKKFLANGRNKEALVNFIYEQWITYEPASFKTVAIYFSHGKVCHSIIPKDKNIIVKEIPELMNDHKEADTRLLLHAYYASKSSPAVLIKSLDTDVFILSLAASDKFPVDLYLIMGTNHSFPIKNITHIAQILGNDFCSALVGLHIFTGCDTCSAFKGKGKIKPLKIMQSNLIYSKGFQDLGSSWELTTSLINNLEAFVFDLYGYPSTDQINDVRHKIFKSKFRIDVTLPPNFDSLLLHIKKSNYQANIPRRCLENYIDAPCPSAHVWVICDNHISAQWSTMPIAPDFLQEHISCACVKTACSSKKCTCKLKNSLCSEFCSCDSNCQNSNNDSDNLCNDDLNLNENDICNDDLSDSDVLE
;
A
#
# COMPACT_ATOMS: atom_id res chain seq x y z
N MET A 1 -37.87 9.75 39.32
CA MET A 1 -36.43 9.42 39.17
C MET A 1 -36.12 8.75 37.83
N ALA A 2 -36.81 7.67 37.45
CA ALA A 2 -36.59 6.96 36.18
C ALA A 2 -36.63 7.88 34.94
N VAL A 3 -37.69 8.69 34.78
CA VAL A 3 -37.81 9.66 33.66
C VAL A 3 -36.63 10.65 33.62
N ARG A 4 -36.15 11.10 34.79
CA ARG A 4 -34.98 11.99 34.88
C ARG A 4 -33.69 11.29 34.46
N HIS A 5 -33.52 10.02 34.83
CA HIS A 5 -32.39 9.21 34.43
C HIS A 5 -32.34 8.99 32.91
N VAL A 6 -33.47 8.66 32.28
CA VAL A 6 -33.53 8.41 30.84
C VAL A 6 -33.40 9.70 30.01
N THR A 7 -34.10 10.77 30.41
CA THR A 7 -34.28 11.95 29.54
C THR A 7 -33.42 13.14 29.91
N GLY A 8 -33.03 13.29 31.18
CA GLY A 8 -32.43 14.52 31.72
C GLY A 8 -33.34 15.75 31.66
N SER A 9 -34.59 15.62 31.19
CA SER A 9 -35.41 16.76 30.79
C SER A 9 -36.29 17.27 31.92
N ALA A 10 -35.97 18.46 32.42
CA ALA A 10 -36.82 19.26 33.30
C ALA A 10 -38.23 19.46 32.71
N ARG A 11 -38.30 19.74 31.40
CA ARG A 11 -39.56 20.00 30.68
C ARG A 11 -40.47 18.79 30.69
N ILE A 12 -39.96 17.59 30.38
CA ILE A 12 -40.77 16.35 30.39
C ILE A 12 -41.30 16.07 31.79
N ILE A 13 -40.46 16.20 32.83
CA ILE A 13 -40.88 16.00 34.22
C ILE A 13 -41.97 17.00 34.61
N ASN A 14 -41.83 18.28 34.22
CA ASN A 14 -42.82 19.31 34.53
C ASN A 14 -44.15 19.08 33.79
N ILE A 15 -44.11 18.62 32.54
CA ILE A 15 -45.32 18.24 31.79
C ILE A 15 -46.02 17.08 32.49
N LEU A 16 -45.29 16.01 32.82
CA LEU A 16 -45.85 14.83 33.51
C LEU A 16 -46.39 15.19 34.90
N ASN A 17 -45.74 16.09 35.62
CA ASN A 17 -46.23 16.62 36.89
C ASN A 17 -47.51 17.44 36.71
N GLY A 18 -47.57 18.31 35.70
CA GLY A 18 -48.79 19.07 35.37
C GLY A 18 -49.98 18.17 34.99
N LEU A 19 -49.71 16.98 34.46
CA LEU A 19 -50.70 15.95 34.16
C LEU A 19 -50.97 14.98 35.34
N GLY A 20 -50.34 15.18 36.50
CA GLY A 20 -50.52 14.35 37.69
C GLY A 20 -49.84 12.97 37.66
N HIS A 21 -48.92 12.74 36.72
CA HIS A 21 -48.23 11.44 36.55
C HIS A 21 -46.90 11.33 37.30
N CYS A 22 -46.32 12.44 37.78
CA CYS A 22 -45.14 12.40 38.62
C CYS A 22 -45.05 13.64 39.54
N ILE A 23 -44.04 13.69 40.40
CA ILE A 23 -43.73 14.85 41.23
C ILE A 23 -43.02 15.96 40.43
N SER A 24 -43.00 17.18 40.98
CA SER A 24 -42.32 18.33 40.37
C SER A 24 -40.81 18.10 40.19
N HIS A 25 -40.21 18.75 39.19
CA HIS A 25 -38.76 18.64 38.99
C HIS A 25 -37.94 19.02 40.23
N SER A 26 -38.38 20.03 40.97
CA SER A 26 -37.76 20.45 42.23
C SER A 26 -37.71 19.33 43.26
N ALA A 27 -38.83 18.60 43.43
CA ALA A 27 -38.88 17.44 44.33
C ALA A 27 -38.00 16.28 43.82
N VAL A 28 -37.93 16.06 42.50
CA VAL A 28 -36.99 15.08 41.92
C VAL A 28 -35.52 15.45 42.20
N LEU A 29 -35.18 16.74 42.26
CA LEU A 29 -33.83 17.21 42.64
C LEU A 29 -33.54 16.98 44.13
N GLU A 30 -34.54 17.14 45.00
CA GLU A 30 -34.40 16.83 46.42
C GLU A 30 -34.10 15.34 46.64
N TYR A 31 -34.88 14.45 46.03
CA TYR A 31 -34.62 12.99 46.10
C TYR A 31 -33.25 12.59 45.53
N ASP A 32 -32.81 13.23 44.45
CA ASP A 32 -31.49 12.99 43.88
C ASP A 32 -30.35 13.47 44.79
N THR A 33 -30.58 14.58 45.50
CA THR A 33 -29.64 15.12 46.48
C THR A 33 -29.60 14.22 47.72
N GLU A 34 -30.75 13.71 48.17
CA GLU A 34 -30.85 12.77 49.29
C GLU A 34 -30.18 11.43 48.99
N LEU A 35 -30.35 10.86 47.79
CA LEU A 35 -29.62 9.66 47.36
C LEU A 35 -28.10 9.88 47.39
N ALA A 36 -27.65 11.07 47.02
CA ALA A 36 -26.24 11.42 47.05
C ALA A 36 -25.74 11.66 48.49
N GLU A 37 -26.52 12.30 49.36
CA GLU A 37 -26.21 12.47 50.80
C GLU A 37 -26.18 11.11 51.53
N MET A 38 -27.08 10.18 51.19
CA MET A 38 -27.04 8.80 51.70
C MET A 38 -25.72 8.12 51.36
N GLN A 39 -25.27 8.28 50.10
CA GLN A 39 -24.01 7.71 49.64
C GLN A 39 -22.81 8.36 50.34
N LEU A 40 -22.87 9.66 50.62
CA LEU A 40 -21.85 10.39 51.39
C LEU A 40 -21.78 9.95 52.85
N ASN A 41 -22.94 9.75 53.47
CA ASN A 41 -23.02 9.26 54.85
C ASN A 41 -22.71 7.76 54.96
N SER A 42 -22.62 7.05 53.83
CA SER A 42 -22.18 5.66 53.73
C SER A 42 -20.76 5.51 53.17
N VAL A 43 -19.94 6.57 53.13
CA VAL A 43 -18.58 6.56 52.52
C VAL A 43 -17.62 5.53 53.17
N ASP A 44 -17.95 5.02 54.34
CA ASP A 44 -17.24 3.89 54.99
C ASP A 44 -17.73 2.50 54.58
N CYS A 45 -18.75 2.39 53.71
CA CYS A 45 -19.39 1.13 53.32
C CYS A 45 -19.21 0.83 51.81
N LEU A 46 -19.08 -0.46 51.48
CA LEU A 46 -19.04 -0.97 50.10
C LEU A 46 -20.32 -0.62 49.33
N PRO A 47 -20.27 -0.47 47.99
CA PRO A 47 -21.47 -0.24 47.18
C PRO A 47 -22.55 -1.31 47.44
N VAL A 48 -23.81 -0.89 47.50
CA VAL A 48 -24.94 -1.79 47.82
C VAL A 48 -24.98 -2.99 46.87
N GLY A 49 -25.03 -4.19 47.44
CA GLY A 49 -25.06 -5.47 46.71
C GLY A 49 -23.69 -6.07 46.40
N ILE A 50 -22.60 -5.42 46.82
CA ILE A 50 -21.27 -6.04 46.90
C ILE A 50 -21.13 -6.77 48.24
N VAL A 51 -20.63 -8.00 48.19
CA VAL A 51 -20.45 -8.88 49.35
C VAL A 51 -19.01 -8.78 49.85
N SER A 52 -18.84 -8.58 51.15
CA SER A 52 -17.53 -8.60 51.82
C SER A 52 -16.89 -10.00 51.81
N SER A 53 -15.57 -10.04 51.97
CA SER A 53 -14.71 -11.24 51.98
C SER A 53 -14.76 -12.07 50.70
N LYS A 54 -15.14 -11.45 49.58
CA LYS A 54 -15.29 -12.10 48.29
C LYS A 54 -14.50 -11.37 47.22
N PHE A 55 -13.85 -12.13 46.34
CA PHE A 55 -13.03 -11.59 45.25
C PHE A 55 -13.84 -10.62 44.38
N ALA A 56 -13.20 -9.53 44.00
CA ALA A 56 -13.75 -8.54 43.08
C ALA A 56 -12.64 -8.06 42.15
N THR A 57 -13.02 -7.65 40.94
CA THR A 57 -12.15 -7.01 39.96
C THR A 57 -12.53 -5.54 39.87
N PHE A 58 -11.53 -4.66 39.87
CA PHE A 58 -11.72 -3.23 39.68
C PHE A 58 -11.29 -2.84 38.27
N VAL A 59 -12.11 -2.02 37.60
CA VAL A 59 -11.81 -1.52 36.26
C VAL A 59 -11.89 -0.01 36.32
N TRP A 60 -10.89 0.68 35.80
CA TRP A 60 -10.90 2.13 35.69
C TRP A 60 -10.57 2.56 34.27
N ASP A 61 -11.21 3.63 33.82
CA ASP A 61 -11.06 4.12 32.45
C ASP A 61 -11.30 5.64 32.39
N ASN A 62 -10.80 6.26 31.31
CA ASN A 62 -11.03 7.67 31.05
C ASN A 62 -12.48 7.94 30.63
N ILE A 63 -13.01 9.07 31.07
CA ILE A 63 -14.22 9.65 30.53
C ILE A 63 -14.01 11.12 30.16
N ASP A 64 -14.00 11.37 28.85
CA ASP A 64 -13.98 12.72 28.30
C ASP A 64 -15.40 13.15 27.87
N PHE A 65 -15.75 14.39 28.20
CA PHE A 65 -16.93 15.06 27.67
C PHE A 65 -16.50 16.09 26.62
N CYS A 66 -16.98 15.93 25.38
CA CYS A 66 -16.86 16.99 24.36
C CYS A 66 -17.77 18.15 24.77
N GLU A 67 -17.23 19.05 25.59
CA GLU A 67 -17.84 20.33 25.87
C GLU A 67 -17.31 21.35 24.87
N GLU A 68 -18.20 22.11 24.25
CA GLU A 68 -17.84 23.30 23.48
C GLU A 68 -17.29 24.35 24.47
N THR A 69 -15.97 24.31 24.66
CA THR A 69 -15.19 25.38 25.27
C THR A 69 -14.63 26.21 24.13
N VAL A 70 -14.57 27.53 24.30
CA VAL A 70 -14.13 28.49 23.25
C VAL A 70 -12.72 28.16 22.73
N THR A 71 -11.88 27.55 23.56
CA THR A 71 -10.47 27.24 23.27
C THR A 71 -10.16 25.74 23.24
N GLY A 72 -11.13 24.87 23.51
CA GLY A 72 -10.84 23.46 23.83
C GLY A 72 -10.22 23.23 25.22
N HIS A 73 -9.81 24.28 25.94
CA HIS A 73 -9.28 24.20 27.31
C HIS A 73 -10.40 24.28 28.37
N GLY A 74 -10.24 23.53 29.47
CA GLY A 74 -11.24 23.44 30.54
C GLY A 74 -12.34 22.40 30.29
N THR A 75 -12.12 21.45 29.37
CA THR A 75 -12.98 20.27 29.21
C THR A 75 -12.85 19.35 30.44
N THR A 76 -13.96 18.80 30.90
CA THR A 76 -13.98 17.90 32.06
C THR A 76 -13.32 16.57 31.70
N HIS A 77 -12.06 16.37 32.14
CA HIS A 77 -11.34 15.09 32.07
C HIS A 77 -11.49 14.37 33.41
N SER A 78 -12.18 13.22 33.41
CA SER A 78 -12.45 12.47 34.64
C SER A 78 -12.16 10.99 34.46
N THR A 79 -11.96 10.29 35.57
CA THR A 79 -11.69 8.84 35.59
C THR A 79 -12.86 8.11 36.22
N ASN A 80 -13.54 7.27 35.46
CA ASN A 80 -14.60 6.39 35.95
C ASN A 80 -14.01 5.08 36.49
N GLY A 81 -14.71 4.48 37.46
CA GLY A 81 -14.36 3.16 37.98
C GLY A 81 -15.59 2.28 38.16
N ILE A 82 -15.40 0.97 38.02
CA ILE A 82 -16.40 -0.03 38.36
C ILE A 82 -15.78 -1.15 39.21
N ILE A 83 -16.61 -1.77 40.04
CA ILE A 83 -16.32 -3.01 40.76
C ILE A 83 -17.20 -4.13 40.19
N VAL A 84 -16.57 -5.26 39.87
CA VAL A 84 -17.21 -6.44 39.28
C VAL A 84 -16.98 -7.62 40.20
N GLN A 85 -18.05 -8.30 40.61
CA GLN A 85 -18.00 -9.46 41.52
C GLN A 85 -18.96 -10.54 41.03
N SER A 86 -18.52 -11.80 40.99
CA SER A 86 -19.40 -12.94 40.62
C SER A 86 -20.54 -13.09 41.65
N LYS A 87 -21.75 -13.40 41.22
CA LYS A 87 -22.94 -13.58 42.09
C LYS A 87 -23.14 -15.06 42.37
N MET A 88 -23.16 -15.44 43.65
CA MET A 88 -23.46 -16.82 44.08
C MET A 88 -24.94 -16.95 44.48
N PRO A 89 -25.55 -18.14 44.36
CA PRO A 89 -26.93 -18.37 44.83
C PRO A 89 -27.14 -18.04 46.31
N SER A 90 -26.10 -18.17 47.14
CA SER A 90 -26.11 -17.82 48.57
C SER A 90 -26.25 -16.31 48.84
N ASP A 91 -25.99 -15.45 47.86
CA ASP A 91 -25.92 -13.99 48.05
C ASP A 91 -27.31 -13.31 48.02
N LEU A 92 -28.38 -14.07 47.76
CA LEU A 92 -29.77 -13.59 47.67
C LEU A 92 -30.36 -13.08 49.01
N GLY A 93 -29.72 -13.38 50.15
CA GLY A 93 -30.20 -13.00 51.49
C GLY A 93 -29.81 -11.60 51.98
N ASN A 94 -28.82 -10.94 51.36
CA ASN A 94 -28.28 -9.65 51.83
C ASN A 94 -28.91 -8.43 51.12
N ASN A 95 -30.24 -8.41 50.99
CA ASN A 95 -30.94 -7.17 50.64
C ASN A 95 -30.87 -6.22 51.84
N ILE A 96 -29.79 -5.46 51.94
CA ILE A 96 -29.71 -4.32 52.86
C ILE A 96 -30.75 -3.32 52.39
N TYR A 97 -31.90 -3.33 53.07
CA TYR A 97 -32.90 -2.27 52.96
C TYR A 97 -32.20 -0.95 53.29
N LEU A 98 -32.11 -0.06 52.29
CA LEU A 98 -31.68 1.32 52.51
C LEU A 98 -32.54 1.92 53.62
N LYS A 99 -31.91 2.51 54.65
CA LYS A 99 -32.60 3.35 55.64
C LYS A 99 -33.47 4.35 54.88
N SER A 100 -34.74 4.51 55.30
CA SER A 100 -35.61 5.56 54.78
C SER A 100 -34.94 6.92 54.97
N GLY A 101 -34.75 7.65 53.88
CA GLY A 101 -34.18 9.00 53.92
C GLY A 101 -35.06 9.99 54.67
N GLN A 102 -34.43 11.01 55.26
CA GLN A 102 -35.11 12.16 55.82
C GLN A 102 -35.11 13.31 54.80
N LYS A 103 -36.30 13.84 54.47
CA LYS A 103 -36.48 14.99 53.57
C LYS A 103 -35.69 16.21 54.07
N SER A 104 -34.53 16.47 53.48
CA SER A 104 -33.68 17.60 53.89
C SER A 104 -34.03 18.94 53.24
N LYS A 105 -35.00 18.98 52.29
CA LYS A 105 -35.33 20.14 51.42
C LYS A 105 -34.11 20.73 50.67
N LYS A 106 -32.93 20.10 50.76
CA LYS A 106 -31.70 20.54 50.11
C LYS A 106 -31.72 20.12 48.65
N ARG A 107 -31.31 21.05 47.78
CA ARG A 107 -31.26 20.87 46.32
C ARG A 107 -29.84 20.92 45.75
N LYS A 108 -28.83 21.02 46.62
CA LYS A 108 -27.41 21.07 46.31
C LYS A 108 -26.63 20.30 47.38
N ILE A 109 -25.51 19.72 46.99
CA ILE A 109 -24.49 19.13 47.86
C ILE A 109 -23.24 20.00 47.72
N ASP A 110 -22.58 20.25 48.84
CA ASP A 110 -21.23 20.80 48.82
C ASP A 110 -20.27 19.67 48.46
N PRO A 111 -19.54 19.75 47.33
CA PRO A 111 -18.60 18.72 46.97
C PRO A 111 -17.47 18.66 48.02
N PRO A 112 -17.08 17.47 48.51
CA PRO A 112 -15.89 17.31 49.32
C PRO A 112 -14.66 17.72 48.51
N VAL A 113 -13.65 18.28 49.18
CA VAL A 113 -12.38 18.65 48.54
C VAL A 113 -11.67 17.36 48.13
N ASN A 114 -11.74 17.00 46.84
CA ASN A 114 -10.95 15.90 46.28
C ASN A 114 -9.50 16.34 46.13
N HIS A 115 -8.73 16.29 47.21
CA HIS A 115 -7.29 16.55 47.14
C HIS A 115 -6.58 15.31 46.57
N ILE A 116 -6.24 15.34 45.28
CA ILE A 116 -5.39 14.33 44.65
C ILE A 116 -3.95 14.64 45.05
N PRO A 117 -3.29 13.80 45.88
CA PRO A 117 -1.93 14.05 46.28
C PRO A 117 -1.01 13.99 45.07
N ASN A 118 -0.11 14.98 44.95
CA ASN A 118 0.91 14.97 43.91
C ASN A 118 1.80 13.73 44.06
N TYR A 119 1.96 12.99 42.96
CA TYR A 119 2.86 11.85 42.90
C TYR A 119 3.95 12.10 41.86
N PHE A 120 5.20 12.13 42.31
CA PHE A 120 6.36 12.28 41.44
C PHE A 120 7.01 10.92 41.25
N ILE A 121 6.98 10.42 40.02
CA ILE A 121 7.53 9.09 39.71
C ILE A 121 9.05 9.02 39.98
N GLY A 122 9.81 10.09 39.80
CA GLY A 122 11.28 10.05 39.90
C GLY A 122 11.94 9.13 38.85
N GLN A 123 13.10 8.55 39.15
CA GLN A 123 13.84 7.68 38.22
C GLN A 123 13.09 6.35 38.00
N ARG A 124 12.75 6.03 36.75
CA ARG A 124 12.00 4.79 36.40
C ARG A 124 12.77 3.54 36.81
N CYS A 125 12.06 2.51 37.27
CA CYS A 125 12.62 1.19 37.58
C CYS A 125 12.30 0.20 36.47
N ASN A 126 13.20 -0.75 36.24
CA ASN A 126 12.90 -1.93 35.42
C ASN A 126 12.08 -2.92 36.24
N PRO A 127 11.22 -3.74 35.59
CA PRO A 127 10.52 -4.81 36.27
C PRO A 127 11.53 -5.81 36.85
N GLU A 128 11.26 -6.29 38.05
CA GLU A 128 11.89 -7.52 38.54
C GLU A 128 11.42 -8.67 37.66
N VAL A 129 12.36 -9.35 37.03
CA VAL A 129 12.07 -10.41 36.06
C VAL A 129 11.62 -11.67 36.82
N PRO A 130 10.36 -12.12 36.65
CA PRO A 130 9.91 -13.40 37.20
C PRO A 130 10.61 -14.60 36.54
N GLU A 131 10.58 -15.77 37.15
CA GLU A 131 11.12 -17.00 36.53
C GLU A 131 10.51 -17.24 35.14
N ILE A 132 11.36 -17.59 34.16
CA ILE A 132 10.93 -17.89 32.80
C ILE A 132 9.97 -19.08 32.85
N THR A 133 8.72 -18.83 32.49
CA THR A 133 7.69 -19.84 32.35
C THR A 133 7.11 -19.70 30.94
N THR A 134 6.94 -20.82 30.23
CA THR A 134 6.33 -20.86 28.89
C THR A 134 4.90 -21.39 28.96
N CYS A 135 4.10 -21.17 27.91
CA CYS A 135 2.77 -21.78 27.82
C CYS A 135 2.79 -23.25 27.35
N ASP A 136 3.95 -23.94 27.36
CA ASP A 136 4.09 -25.27 26.76
C ASP A 136 3.09 -26.28 27.32
N ASN A 137 2.83 -26.23 28.63
CA ASN A 137 1.86 -27.10 29.32
C ASN A 137 0.38 -26.80 28.96
N LYS A 138 0.10 -25.75 28.17
CA LYS A 138 -1.24 -25.25 27.86
C LYS A 138 -1.59 -25.33 26.37
N ARG A 139 -0.68 -25.83 25.52
CA ARG A 139 -0.85 -25.91 24.05
C ARG A 139 -2.01 -26.80 23.60
N GLU A 140 -2.39 -27.80 24.40
CA GLU A 140 -3.51 -28.69 24.07
C GLU A 140 -4.83 -27.93 23.91
N LYS A 141 -5.09 -26.93 24.77
CA LYS A 141 -6.30 -26.07 24.68
C LYS A 141 -6.33 -25.28 23.37
N LEU A 142 -5.19 -24.73 22.95
CA LEU A 142 -5.10 -24.01 21.68
C LEU A 142 -5.35 -24.95 20.49
N SER A 143 -4.79 -26.16 20.50
CA SER A 143 -5.03 -27.17 19.47
C SER A 143 -6.51 -27.56 19.37
N LYS A 144 -7.17 -27.78 20.52
CA LYS A 144 -8.62 -28.06 20.57
C LYS A 144 -9.44 -26.90 19.99
N ALA A 145 -9.13 -25.66 20.35
CA ALA A 145 -9.80 -24.49 19.79
C ALA A 145 -9.66 -24.39 18.26
N LYS A 146 -8.46 -24.70 17.72
CA LYS A 146 -8.22 -24.75 16.26
C LYS A 146 -9.04 -25.83 15.55
N LEU A 147 -9.18 -27.01 16.17
CA LEU A 147 -10.02 -28.09 15.63
C LEU A 147 -11.50 -27.69 15.55
N ILE A 148 -11.97 -26.84 16.45
CA ILE A 148 -13.38 -26.42 16.48
C ILE A 148 -13.65 -25.30 15.49
N ASP A 149 -12.70 -24.38 15.29
CA ASP A 149 -12.73 -23.46 14.16
C ASP A 149 -12.79 -24.24 12.84
N ALA A 150 -12.07 -25.35 12.72
CA ALA A 150 -12.13 -26.21 11.53
C ALA A 150 -13.47 -26.97 11.40
N ALA A 151 -13.97 -27.56 12.49
CA ALA A 151 -15.26 -28.26 12.50
C ALA A 151 -16.42 -27.30 12.16
N TYR A 152 -16.35 -26.05 12.62
CA TYR A 152 -17.27 -24.98 12.24
C TYR A 152 -17.33 -24.77 10.72
N ILE A 153 -16.18 -24.71 10.05
CA ILE A 153 -16.15 -24.56 8.58
C ILE A 153 -16.67 -25.82 7.89
N VAL A 154 -16.20 -27.00 8.29
CA VAL A 154 -16.55 -28.27 7.64
C VAL A 154 -18.04 -28.58 7.81
N ALA A 155 -18.64 -28.32 8.96
CA ALA A 155 -20.09 -28.47 9.18
C ALA A 155 -20.96 -27.55 8.30
N LYS A 156 -20.36 -26.50 7.71
CA LYS A 156 -21.01 -25.55 6.80
C LYS A 156 -20.73 -25.80 5.32
N LEU A 157 -19.96 -26.84 4.97
CA LEU A 157 -19.80 -27.31 3.60
C LEU A 157 -20.99 -28.09 2.97
N PRO A 158 -22.05 -28.58 3.69
CA PRO A 158 -23.11 -29.36 3.05
C PRO A 158 -23.87 -28.65 1.92
N ALA A 159 -24.57 -29.44 1.09
CA ALA A 159 -25.28 -29.02 -0.12
C ALA A 159 -26.32 -27.89 0.11
N LYS A 160 -26.53 -27.07 -0.93
CA LYS A 160 -27.35 -25.84 -0.96
C LYS A 160 -28.79 -25.98 -0.43
N ASP A 161 -29.29 -27.21 -0.28
CA ASP A 161 -30.68 -27.51 0.07
C ASP A 161 -30.92 -27.64 1.59
N LYS A 162 -29.89 -27.45 2.43
CA LYS A 162 -30.00 -27.48 3.90
C LYS A 162 -30.19 -26.07 4.48
N GLU A 163 -30.79 -26.00 5.66
CA GLU A 163 -30.89 -24.74 6.41
C GLU A 163 -29.49 -24.24 6.83
N PRO A 164 -29.22 -22.93 6.73
CA PRO A 164 -27.92 -22.40 7.10
C PRO A 164 -27.65 -22.55 8.61
N LEU A 165 -26.40 -22.89 8.95
CA LEU A 165 -25.91 -22.84 10.34
C LEU A 165 -25.50 -21.41 10.72
N PRO A 166 -25.63 -21.03 12.01
CA PRO A 166 -25.23 -19.70 12.47
C PRO A 166 -23.75 -19.42 12.21
N GLY A 167 -23.42 -18.13 12.04
CA GLY A 167 -22.02 -17.70 11.98
C GLY A 167 -21.27 -17.95 13.29
N TRP A 168 -19.94 -17.77 13.28
CA TRP A 168 -19.02 -18.21 14.33
C TRP A 168 -19.46 -17.90 15.78
N THR A 169 -20.05 -16.74 16.04
CA THR A 169 -20.56 -16.41 17.39
C THR A 169 -21.81 -17.19 17.78
N GLY A 170 -22.77 -17.34 16.86
CA GLY A 170 -23.96 -18.15 17.13
C GLY A 170 -23.62 -19.63 17.22
N PHE A 171 -22.66 -20.10 16.42
CA PHE A 171 -22.15 -21.47 16.48
C PHE A 171 -21.60 -21.84 17.87
N ASN A 172 -20.62 -21.06 18.36
CA ASN A 172 -20.05 -21.27 19.69
C ASN A 172 -21.06 -21.04 20.83
N CYS A 173 -22.08 -20.20 20.63
CA CYS A 173 -23.16 -20.06 21.61
C CYS A 173 -24.00 -21.31 21.82
N MET A 174 -24.24 -22.08 20.76
CA MET A 174 -25.00 -23.32 20.87
C MET A 174 -24.14 -24.45 21.43
N LEU A 175 -22.83 -24.47 21.11
CA LEU A 175 -21.89 -25.42 21.72
C LEU A 175 -21.80 -25.26 23.24
N GLU A 176 -21.75 -24.01 23.73
CA GLU A 176 -21.65 -23.69 25.15
C GLU A 176 -23.02 -23.39 25.79
N ARG A 177 -24.10 -23.98 25.27
CA ARG A 177 -25.45 -23.70 25.76
C ARG A 177 -25.66 -24.17 27.21
N GLU A 178 -25.02 -25.26 27.59
CA GLU A 178 -25.17 -25.90 28.91
C GLU A 178 -24.17 -25.36 29.95
N ASN A 179 -23.05 -24.79 29.52
CA ASN A 179 -21.97 -24.31 30.38
C ASN A 179 -22.14 -22.84 30.76
N ILE A 180 -23.12 -22.51 31.61
CA ILE A 180 -23.46 -21.11 31.92
C ILE A 180 -22.68 -20.62 33.16
N PRO A 181 -21.79 -19.62 33.02
CA PRO A 181 -21.10 -19.03 34.16
C PRO A 181 -22.05 -18.26 35.09
N ASN A 182 -21.62 -18.04 36.33
CA ASN A 182 -22.34 -17.21 37.29
C ASN A 182 -22.47 -15.76 36.78
N ILE A 183 -23.67 -15.18 36.89
CA ILE A 183 -23.90 -13.76 36.59
C ILE A 183 -23.02 -12.90 37.50
N THR A 184 -22.51 -11.80 36.97
CA THR A 184 -21.71 -10.82 37.71
C THR A 184 -22.55 -9.63 38.19
N THR A 185 -22.26 -9.19 39.41
CA THR A 185 -22.72 -7.92 39.97
C THR A 185 -21.74 -6.83 39.58
N ILE A 186 -22.24 -5.80 38.89
CA ILE A 186 -21.46 -4.63 38.47
C ILE A 186 -21.97 -3.42 39.26
N ARG A 187 -21.06 -2.67 39.90
CA ARG A 187 -21.37 -1.39 40.58
C ARG A 187 -20.36 -0.32 40.21
N TYR A 188 -20.80 0.93 40.22
CA TYR A 188 -19.94 2.06 39.89
C TYR A 188 -19.20 2.53 41.13
N LEU A 189 -17.93 2.86 40.95
CA LEU A 189 -17.08 3.48 41.96
C LEU A 189 -17.15 5.00 41.80
N PRO A 190 -16.87 5.77 42.86
CA PRO A 190 -16.89 7.23 42.76
C PRO A 190 -15.82 7.71 41.76
N VAL A 191 -16.25 8.56 40.83
CA VAL A 191 -15.40 9.13 39.77
C VAL A 191 -14.32 10.01 40.39
N LEU A 192 -13.14 10.03 39.77
CA LEU A 192 -12.06 10.95 40.11
C LEU A 192 -12.03 12.09 39.09
N GLU A 193 -12.14 13.34 39.56
CA GLU A 193 -12.12 14.54 38.71
C GLU A 193 -10.69 14.91 38.27
N ALA A 194 -10.00 13.98 37.64
CA ALA A 194 -8.69 14.20 37.05
C ALA A 194 -8.43 13.26 35.88
N ASN A 195 -7.48 13.68 35.05
CA ASN A 195 -7.07 12.93 33.87
C ASN A 195 -6.35 11.64 34.29
N PRO A 196 -6.80 10.44 33.85
CA PRO A 196 -6.21 9.16 34.23
C PRO A 196 -4.82 8.93 33.64
N THR A 197 -4.34 9.81 32.77
CA THR A 197 -2.97 9.72 32.24
C THR A 197 -1.95 10.40 33.14
N GLU A 198 -2.35 11.17 34.16
CA GLU A 198 -1.40 11.76 35.10
C GLU A 198 -0.98 10.77 36.18
N PHE A 199 0.31 10.76 36.55
CA PHE A 199 0.84 9.85 37.57
C PHE A 199 0.16 10.04 38.94
N SER A 200 -0.17 11.27 39.31
CA SER A 200 -0.93 11.58 40.54
C SER A 200 -2.30 10.90 40.55
N THR A 201 -3.04 10.99 39.44
CA THR A 201 -4.35 10.35 39.29
C THR A 201 -4.23 8.83 39.36
N ILE A 202 -3.26 8.23 38.66
CA ILE A 202 -3.05 6.78 38.68
C ILE A 202 -2.68 6.30 40.09
N ASN A 203 -1.79 7.01 40.80
CA ASN A 203 -1.48 6.66 42.18
C ASN A 203 -2.70 6.77 43.10
N ALA A 204 -3.56 7.77 42.91
CA ALA A 204 -4.83 7.88 43.62
C ALA A 204 -5.78 6.70 43.33
N ILE A 205 -5.85 6.25 42.07
CA ILE A 205 -6.60 5.03 41.68
C ILE A 205 -6.06 3.79 42.40
N LEU A 206 -4.74 3.61 42.44
CA LEU A 206 -4.10 2.48 43.12
C LEU A 206 -4.36 2.51 44.64
N MET A 207 -4.22 3.68 45.28
CA MET A 207 -4.52 3.84 46.72
C MET A 207 -5.98 3.55 47.04
N LYS A 208 -6.91 4.08 46.22
CA LYS A 208 -8.35 3.84 46.39
C LYS A 208 -8.69 2.37 46.20
N SER A 209 -8.02 1.69 45.28
CA SER A 209 -8.18 0.25 45.06
C SER A 209 -7.70 -0.56 46.27
N LEU A 210 -6.58 -0.18 46.91
CA LEU A 210 -6.14 -0.80 48.17
C LEU A 210 -7.12 -0.56 49.33
N ASP A 211 -7.68 0.66 49.44
CA ASP A 211 -8.70 0.95 50.45
C ASP A 211 -9.94 0.07 50.27
N LEU A 212 -10.38 -0.11 49.02
CA LEU A 212 -11.47 -1.03 48.68
C LEU A 212 -11.13 -2.48 49.01
N CYS A 213 -9.90 -2.96 48.78
CA CYS A 213 -9.46 -4.29 49.21
C CYS A 213 -9.59 -4.47 50.72
N LYS A 214 -9.15 -3.49 51.52
CA LYS A 214 -9.25 -3.52 52.98
C LYS A 214 -10.71 -3.56 53.43
N LYS A 215 -11.57 -2.73 52.84
CA LYS A 215 -13.02 -2.71 53.12
C LYS A 215 -13.71 -4.01 52.73
N LEU A 216 -13.28 -4.64 51.63
CA LEU A 216 -13.73 -5.96 51.21
C LEU A 216 -13.15 -7.09 52.06
N GLY A 217 -12.14 -6.87 52.90
CA GLY A 217 -11.48 -7.97 53.61
C GLY A 217 -10.74 -8.94 52.69
N ILE A 218 -10.32 -8.51 51.50
CA ILE A 218 -9.53 -9.31 50.55
C ILE A 218 -8.06 -8.87 50.58
N LYS A 219 -7.15 -9.84 50.46
CA LYS A 219 -5.69 -9.57 50.46
C LYS A 219 -5.17 -9.07 49.13
N GLU A 220 -5.73 -9.61 48.04
CA GLU A 220 -5.27 -9.41 46.66
C GLU A 220 -6.47 -9.22 45.74
N THR A 221 -6.29 -8.45 44.66
CA THR A 221 -7.31 -8.18 43.64
C THR A 221 -6.70 -7.95 42.26
N VAL A 222 -7.56 -7.81 41.25
CA VAL A 222 -7.20 -7.49 39.87
C VAL A 222 -7.68 -6.09 39.51
N LEU A 223 -6.80 -5.32 38.88
CA LEU A 223 -7.08 -4.06 38.21
C LEU A 223 -7.00 -4.25 36.70
N VAL A 224 -7.98 -3.75 35.95
CA VAL A 224 -7.97 -3.78 34.48
C VAL A 224 -7.91 -2.38 33.92
N PHE A 225 -6.97 -2.14 33.00
CA PHE A 225 -6.75 -0.85 32.35
C PHE A 225 -6.55 -1.01 30.84
N ASP A 226 -6.79 0.07 30.09
CA ASP A 226 -6.28 0.19 28.72
C ASP A 226 -4.73 0.23 28.70
N GLN A 227 -4.13 0.16 27.51
CA GLN A 227 -2.66 0.09 27.42
C GLN A 227 -1.97 1.37 27.94
N ALA A 228 -2.58 2.54 27.76
CA ALA A 228 -2.00 3.81 28.16
C ALA A 228 -1.90 3.92 29.69
N ILE A 229 -2.98 3.61 30.40
CA ILE A 229 -3.04 3.61 31.87
C ILE A 229 -2.22 2.45 32.43
N TYR A 230 -2.32 1.24 31.84
CA TYR A 230 -1.53 0.06 32.23
C TYR A 230 -0.04 0.37 32.32
N SER A 231 0.51 1.04 31.29
CA SER A 231 1.94 1.34 31.20
C SER A 231 2.47 2.20 32.35
N LYS A 232 1.65 3.14 32.83
CA LYS A 232 1.98 4.07 33.92
C LYS A 232 1.65 3.48 35.29
N ALA A 233 0.56 2.71 35.40
CA ALA A 233 0.21 1.99 36.62
C ALA A 233 1.28 0.95 36.98
N GLN A 234 1.82 0.23 35.99
CA GLN A 234 2.93 -0.69 36.20
C GLN A 234 4.22 0.00 36.67
N GLN A 235 4.53 1.18 36.14
CA GLN A 235 5.67 1.98 36.60
C GLN A 235 5.60 2.35 38.09
N ILE A 236 4.39 2.62 38.60
CA ILE A 236 4.18 2.88 40.03
C ILE A 236 4.25 1.57 40.82
N ARG A 237 3.54 0.53 40.35
CA ARG A 237 3.46 -0.77 41.02
C ARG A 237 4.82 -1.43 41.20
N TRP A 238 5.73 -1.33 40.24
CA TRP A 238 7.07 -1.93 40.34
C TRP A 238 7.98 -1.21 41.36
N LYS A 239 7.64 0.00 41.83
CA LYS A 239 8.42 0.72 42.85
C LYS A 239 7.92 0.52 44.26
N GLU A 240 6.62 0.31 44.38
CA GLU A 240 5.90 0.41 45.64
C GLU A 240 5.44 -0.99 46.05
N GLU A 241 6.15 -1.61 46.99
CA GLU A 241 5.92 -3.00 47.39
C GLU A 241 4.47 -3.25 47.82
N LYS A 242 3.83 -2.28 48.50
CA LYS A 242 2.41 -2.33 48.89
C LYS A 242 1.44 -2.57 47.72
N TYR A 243 1.76 -2.10 46.53
CA TYR A 243 0.93 -2.33 45.34
C TYR A 243 1.28 -3.67 44.71
N LYS A 244 2.58 -4.02 44.68
CA LYS A 244 3.07 -5.28 44.10
C LYS A 244 2.49 -6.50 44.80
N THR A 245 2.29 -6.45 46.13
CA THR A 245 1.77 -7.57 46.95
C THR A 245 0.26 -7.75 46.89
N SER A 246 -0.51 -6.71 46.57
CA SER A 246 -1.97 -6.73 46.69
C SER A 246 -2.72 -6.48 45.39
N LEU A 247 -2.06 -5.93 44.36
CA LEU A 247 -2.69 -5.55 43.11
C LEU A 247 -2.05 -6.27 41.94
N VAL A 248 -2.84 -7.04 41.20
CA VAL A 248 -2.48 -7.60 39.89
C VAL A 248 -3.06 -6.72 38.80
N ILE A 249 -2.23 -6.18 37.91
CA ILE A 249 -2.68 -5.27 36.85
C ILE A 249 -2.78 -6.03 35.51
N ARG A 250 -3.93 -5.94 34.84
CA ARG A 250 -4.20 -6.57 33.54
C ARG A 250 -4.47 -5.56 32.42
N LEU A 251 -4.02 -5.90 31.22
CA LEU A 251 -4.40 -5.21 29.98
C LEU A 251 -5.82 -5.58 29.58
N GLY A 252 -6.63 -4.58 29.22
CA GLY A 252 -8.00 -4.74 28.76
C GLY A 252 -8.11 -5.44 27.40
N GLU A 253 -8.87 -6.53 27.35
CA GLU A 253 -8.96 -7.41 26.19
C GLU A 253 -9.67 -6.75 24.99
N PHE A 254 -10.60 -5.83 25.25
CA PHE A 254 -11.28 -5.10 24.18
C PHE A 254 -10.31 -4.20 23.41
N HIS A 255 -9.48 -3.43 24.12
CA HIS A 255 -8.47 -2.56 23.48
C HIS A 255 -7.35 -3.37 22.80
N VAL A 256 -6.98 -4.52 23.36
CA VAL A 256 -6.07 -5.49 22.70
C VAL A 256 -6.64 -5.95 21.37
N SER A 257 -7.90 -6.35 21.34
CA SER A 257 -8.58 -6.81 20.12
C SER A 257 -8.64 -5.72 19.05
N MET A 258 -8.94 -4.47 19.44
CA MET A 258 -8.90 -3.31 18.52
C MET A 258 -7.50 -3.07 17.94
N SER A 259 -6.48 -3.18 18.77
CA SER A 259 -5.09 -2.98 18.35
C SER A 259 -4.62 -4.08 17.41
N PHE A 260 -5.02 -5.32 17.65
CA PHE A 260 -4.69 -6.44 16.76
C PHE A 260 -5.46 -6.37 15.43
N LEU A 261 -6.70 -5.88 15.43
CA LEU A 261 -7.43 -5.54 14.20
C LEU A 261 -6.68 -4.51 13.35
N ALA A 262 -6.10 -3.48 13.96
CA ALA A 262 -5.28 -2.51 13.25
C ALA A 262 -4.01 -3.13 12.63
N VAL A 263 -3.40 -4.12 13.30
CA VAL A 263 -2.26 -4.89 12.75
C VAL A 263 -2.69 -5.69 11.52
N ILE A 264 -3.82 -6.40 11.58
CA ILE A 264 -4.40 -7.12 10.43
C ILE A 264 -4.68 -6.14 9.29
N GLY A 265 -5.31 -5.00 9.58
CA GLY A 265 -5.58 -3.95 8.61
C GLY A 265 -4.32 -3.43 7.93
N LYS A 266 -3.25 -3.13 8.69
CA LYS A 266 -1.98 -2.64 8.13
C LYS A 266 -1.33 -3.63 7.17
N ARG A 267 -1.46 -4.94 7.42
CA ARG A 267 -0.89 -6.00 6.56
C ARG A 267 -1.70 -6.22 5.28
N PHE A 268 -3.02 -6.28 5.38
CA PHE A 268 -3.88 -6.78 4.30
C PHE A 268 -4.68 -5.71 3.55
N LYS A 269 -4.83 -4.49 4.10
CA LYS A 269 -5.63 -3.39 3.52
C LYS A 269 -5.36 -3.22 2.02
N ASP A 270 -4.10 -2.99 1.69
CA ASP A 270 -3.67 -2.67 0.31
C ASP A 270 -3.32 -3.93 -0.50
N ALA A 271 -3.48 -5.13 0.06
CA ALA A 271 -3.30 -6.40 -0.67
C ALA A 271 -4.61 -6.90 -1.33
N GLY A 272 -5.72 -6.21 -1.09
CA GLY A 272 -7.04 -6.52 -1.66
C GLY A 272 -8.19 -6.51 -0.65
N LEU A 273 -7.91 -6.56 0.66
CA LEU A 273 -8.94 -6.60 1.71
C LEU A 273 -9.86 -5.38 1.66
N TYR A 274 -9.31 -4.18 1.41
CA TYR A 274 -10.12 -2.96 1.23
C TYR A 274 -11.17 -3.14 0.12
N ASN A 275 -10.71 -3.55 -1.07
CA ASN A 275 -11.57 -3.69 -2.24
C ASN A 275 -12.64 -4.76 -2.03
N ILE A 276 -12.28 -5.90 -1.45
CA ILE A 276 -13.24 -6.98 -1.20
C ILE A 276 -14.37 -6.48 -0.29
N LEU A 277 -14.05 -5.81 0.81
CA LEU A 277 -15.05 -5.34 1.78
C LEU A 277 -15.98 -4.26 1.20
N VAL A 278 -15.47 -3.42 0.30
CA VAL A 278 -16.26 -2.35 -0.35
C VAL A 278 -17.08 -2.92 -1.51
N GLU A 279 -16.48 -3.71 -2.40
CA GLU A 279 -17.14 -4.25 -3.60
C GLU A 279 -18.18 -5.32 -3.28
N SER A 280 -17.99 -6.07 -2.19
CA SER A 280 -19.02 -6.98 -1.66
C SER A 280 -20.20 -6.26 -0.99
N GLY A 281 -20.14 -4.94 -0.79
CA GLY A 281 -21.18 -4.17 -0.13
C GLY A 281 -21.33 -4.43 1.37
N ILE A 282 -20.41 -5.19 1.99
CA ILE A 282 -20.42 -5.45 3.44
C ILE A 282 -20.05 -4.19 4.24
N VAL A 283 -19.16 -3.36 3.68
CA VAL A 283 -18.71 -2.12 4.31
C VAL A 283 -18.85 -0.97 3.33
N ALA A 284 -19.59 0.07 3.73
CA ALA A 284 -19.64 1.31 2.97
C ALA A 284 -18.26 1.99 2.92
N GLU A 285 -17.92 2.61 1.79
CA GLU A 285 -16.61 3.22 1.56
C GLU A 285 -16.22 4.23 2.65
N GLY A 286 -17.12 5.13 3.07
CA GLY A 286 -16.83 6.10 4.15
C GLY A 286 -16.56 5.47 5.53
N SER A 287 -16.87 4.18 5.71
CA SER A 287 -16.72 3.46 6.98
C SER A 287 -15.51 2.51 7.04
N ILE A 288 -14.85 2.26 5.90
CA ILE A 288 -13.82 1.23 5.77
C ILE A 288 -12.56 1.52 6.60
N ASN A 289 -12.15 2.79 6.68
CA ASN A 289 -10.97 3.17 7.46
C ASN A 289 -11.19 2.92 8.97
N GLY A 290 -12.41 3.14 9.46
CA GLY A 290 -12.78 2.79 10.83
C GLY A 290 -12.78 1.29 11.10
N VAL A 291 -13.14 0.47 10.09
CA VAL A 291 -13.10 -0.99 10.15
C VAL A 291 -11.67 -1.52 10.15
N LEU A 292 -10.85 -1.10 9.20
CA LEU A 292 -9.47 -1.59 9.04
C LEU A 292 -8.53 -1.08 10.14
N SER A 293 -8.85 0.04 10.81
CA SER A 293 -8.12 0.52 11.99
C SER A 293 -8.61 -0.09 13.31
N GLY A 294 -9.64 -0.95 13.29
CA GLY A 294 -10.25 -1.52 14.48
C GLY A 294 -11.11 -0.56 15.32
N LYS A 295 -11.17 0.74 14.98
CA LYS A 295 -11.95 1.76 15.70
C LYS A 295 -13.45 1.46 15.71
N CYS A 296 -13.99 0.92 14.61
CA CYS A 296 -15.37 0.45 14.55
C CYS A 296 -15.48 -1.02 15.01
N TYR A 297 -15.15 -1.30 16.27
CA TYR A 297 -14.95 -2.67 16.80
C TYR A 297 -16.00 -3.70 16.35
N ASN A 298 -17.29 -3.46 16.64
CA ASN A 298 -18.36 -4.43 16.32
C ASN A 298 -18.47 -4.73 14.82
N ARG A 299 -18.29 -3.70 13.98
CA ARG A 299 -18.32 -3.85 12.52
C ARG A 299 -17.07 -4.61 12.05
N SER A 300 -15.91 -4.27 12.60
CA SER A 300 -14.63 -4.92 12.29
C SER A 300 -14.67 -6.42 12.57
N ILE A 301 -15.11 -6.81 13.78
CA ILE A 301 -15.26 -8.22 14.15
C ILE A 301 -16.26 -8.95 13.24
N ARG A 302 -17.39 -8.31 12.87
CA ARG A 302 -18.36 -8.90 11.93
C ARG A 302 -17.72 -9.15 10.56
N CYS A 303 -17.04 -8.15 10.00
CA CYS A 303 -16.39 -8.25 8.69
C CYS A 303 -15.31 -9.35 8.67
N HIS A 304 -14.45 -9.39 9.68
CA HIS A 304 -13.41 -10.41 9.75
C HIS A 304 -13.96 -11.84 9.94
N LYS A 305 -15.09 -12.02 10.65
CA LYS A 305 -15.77 -13.33 10.71
C LYS A 305 -16.31 -13.78 9.36
N ILE A 306 -16.94 -12.87 8.63
CA ILE A 306 -17.46 -13.17 7.27
C ILE A 306 -16.30 -13.50 6.33
N MET A 307 -15.24 -12.68 6.34
CA MET A 307 -14.04 -12.90 5.54
C MET A 307 -13.32 -14.21 5.91
N PHE A 308 -13.21 -14.53 7.20
CA PHE A 308 -12.60 -15.79 7.67
C PHE A 308 -13.35 -16.98 7.07
N GLU A 309 -14.67 -17.02 7.18
CA GLU A 309 -15.46 -18.11 6.61
C GLU A 309 -15.39 -18.16 5.08
N ALA A 310 -15.52 -17.02 4.39
CA ALA A 310 -15.48 -16.97 2.93
C ALA A 310 -14.14 -17.45 2.37
N ILE A 311 -13.01 -17.01 2.93
CA ILE A 311 -11.68 -17.45 2.53
C ILE A 311 -11.49 -18.94 2.87
N SER A 312 -11.95 -19.39 4.03
CA SER A 312 -11.89 -20.82 4.38
C SER A 312 -12.71 -21.69 3.42
N ARG A 313 -13.90 -21.25 2.96
CA ARG A 313 -14.69 -21.98 1.95
C ARG A 313 -13.97 -22.11 0.62
N LEU A 314 -13.32 -21.03 0.15
CA LEU A 314 -12.50 -21.06 -1.07
C LEU A 314 -11.32 -22.03 -0.94
N LEU A 315 -10.66 -22.04 0.22
CA LEU A 315 -9.56 -22.95 0.51
C LEU A 315 -10.01 -24.41 0.56
N TRP A 316 -11.16 -24.69 1.20
CA TRP A 316 -11.74 -26.03 1.24
C TRP A 316 -12.21 -26.49 -0.14
N ALA A 317 -12.76 -25.60 -0.97
CA ALA A 317 -13.12 -25.92 -2.35
C ALA A 317 -11.89 -26.39 -3.15
N GLU A 318 -10.78 -25.65 -3.06
CA GLU A 318 -9.52 -26.05 -3.71
C GLU A 318 -8.99 -27.40 -3.19
N PHE A 319 -9.05 -27.63 -1.87
CA PHE A 319 -8.66 -28.93 -1.30
C PHE A 319 -9.53 -30.06 -1.85
N LEU A 320 -10.85 -29.89 -1.86
CA LEU A 320 -11.80 -30.89 -2.36
C LEU A 320 -11.63 -31.16 -3.87
N ASP A 321 -11.16 -30.19 -4.64
CA ASP A 321 -10.87 -30.33 -6.08
C ASP A 321 -9.50 -31.02 -6.32
N SER A 322 -8.61 -31.02 -5.31
CA SER A 322 -7.28 -31.62 -5.38
C SER A 322 -7.21 -33.12 -5.02
N ILE A 323 -8.25 -33.65 -4.36
CA ILE A 323 -8.32 -35.04 -3.87
C ILE A 323 -9.16 -35.94 -4.79
N SER A 324 -9.08 -37.25 -4.61
CA SER A 324 -9.86 -38.20 -5.41
C SER A 324 -11.37 -38.07 -5.16
N THR A 325 -12.19 -38.52 -6.12
CA THR A 325 -13.66 -38.49 -6.00
C THR A 325 -14.17 -39.23 -4.76
N GLU A 326 -13.52 -40.34 -4.37
CA GLU A 326 -13.87 -41.13 -3.19
C GLU A 326 -13.56 -40.38 -1.89
N GLU A 327 -12.35 -39.81 -1.77
CA GLU A 327 -11.97 -38.97 -0.62
C GLU A 327 -12.85 -37.72 -0.50
N ARG A 328 -13.21 -37.12 -1.65
CA ARG A 328 -14.14 -35.99 -1.70
C ARG A 328 -15.50 -36.38 -1.14
N LEU A 329 -16.04 -37.54 -1.51
CA LEU A 329 -17.31 -38.03 -0.98
C LEU A 329 -17.23 -38.26 0.53
N HIS A 330 -16.15 -38.87 1.01
CA HIS A 330 -15.91 -39.07 2.44
C HIS A 330 -15.86 -37.74 3.23
N CYS A 331 -15.21 -36.71 2.68
CA CYS A 331 -15.20 -35.38 3.29
C CYS A 331 -16.61 -34.76 3.38
N LEU A 332 -17.43 -34.93 2.34
CA LEU A 332 -18.81 -34.42 2.30
C LEU A 332 -19.73 -35.19 3.26
N GLU A 333 -19.56 -36.50 3.40
CA GLU A 333 -20.26 -37.31 4.39
C GLU A 333 -19.91 -36.88 5.82
N MET A 334 -18.63 -36.63 6.10
CA MET A 334 -18.20 -36.10 7.40
C MET A 334 -18.80 -34.71 7.68
N SER A 335 -18.81 -33.85 6.67
CA SER A 335 -19.44 -32.54 6.74
C SER A 335 -20.93 -32.63 7.10
N LEU A 336 -21.68 -33.55 6.47
CA LEU A 336 -23.08 -33.83 6.81
C LEU A 336 -23.24 -34.36 8.24
N ARG A 337 -22.36 -35.28 8.67
CA ARG A 337 -22.38 -35.82 10.04
C ARG A 337 -22.18 -34.72 11.09
N LEU A 338 -21.24 -33.81 10.87
CA LEU A 338 -21.00 -32.68 11.77
C LEU A 338 -22.19 -31.71 11.79
N TYR A 339 -22.80 -31.43 10.63
CA TYR A 339 -24.00 -30.61 10.53
C TYR A 339 -25.16 -31.18 11.36
N GLU A 340 -25.48 -32.46 11.18
CA GLU A 340 -26.59 -33.12 11.88
C GLU A 340 -26.31 -33.21 13.39
N ASN A 341 -25.08 -33.56 13.79
CA ASN A 341 -24.67 -33.58 15.21
C ASN A 341 -24.83 -32.19 15.86
N TYR A 342 -24.49 -31.12 15.14
CA TYR A 342 -24.65 -29.76 15.64
C TYR A 342 -26.14 -29.38 15.78
N LYS A 343 -26.98 -29.67 14.77
CA LYS A 343 -28.42 -29.41 14.81
C LYS A 343 -29.13 -30.16 15.94
N GLN A 344 -28.68 -31.38 16.25
CA GLN A 344 -29.21 -32.19 17.35
C GLN A 344 -28.66 -31.78 18.73
N GLY A 345 -27.71 -30.84 18.80
CA GLY A 345 -27.08 -30.43 20.05
C GLY A 345 -26.14 -31.48 20.66
N ILE A 346 -25.72 -32.47 19.87
CA ILE A 346 -24.84 -33.58 20.28
C ILE A 346 -23.37 -33.20 20.09
N LEU A 347 -23.07 -32.27 19.16
CA LEU A 347 -21.70 -31.83 18.91
C LEU A 347 -21.13 -31.10 20.14
N LYS A 348 -20.14 -31.71 20.79
CA LYS A 348 -19.43 -31.14 21.93
C LYS A 348 -17.97 -30.86 21.58
N MET A 349 -17.40 -29.87 22.27
CA MET A 349 -16.01 -29.41 22.17
C MET A 349 -14.99 -30.57 22.29
N ASN A 350 -15.30 -31.60 23.08
CA ASN A 350 -14.38 -32.69 23.41
C ASN A 350 -14.58 -33.98 22.58
N ASP A 351 -15.63 -34.07 21.76
CA ASP A 351 -16.09 -35.34 21.16
C ASP A 351 -16.12 -35.28 19.62
N LEU A 352 -15.11 -34.65 18.99
CA LEU A 352 -15.00 -34.62 17.54
C LEU A 352 -14.70 -36.03 16.97
N PRO A 353 -15.34 -36.46 15.86
CA PRO A 353 -15.13 -37.79 15.28
C PRO A 353 -13.66 -38.04 14.88
N VAL A 354 -13.15 -39.27 15.08
CA VAL A 354 -11.77 -39.65 14.72
C VAL A 354 -11.50 -39.43 13.23
N ASP A 355 -12.45 -39.82 12.37
CA ASP A 355 -12.35 -39.64 10.91
C ASP A 355 -12.19 -38.15 10.52
N PHE A 356 -12.81 -37.23 11.27
CA PHE A 356 -12.63 -35.78 11.06
C PHE A 356 -11.18 -35.35 11.36
N LEU A 357 -10.54 -35.92 12.38
CA LEU A 357 -9.14 -35.62 12.69
C LEU A 357 -8.21 -36.06 11.56
N LEU A 358 -8.48 -37.21 10.93
CA LEU A 358 -7.72 -37.70 9.78
C LEU A 358 -7.91 -36.80 8.54
N ILE A 359 -9.14 -36.40 8.24
CA ILE A 359 -9.43 -35.44 7.16
C ILE A 359 -8.70 -34.12 7.41
N PHE A 360 -8.71 -33.63 8.65
CA PHE A 360 -8.04 -32.39 9.01
C PHE A 360 -6.51 -32.50 8.91
N GLU A 361 -5.93 -33.66 9.22
CA GLU A 361 -4.51 -33.91 9.01
C GLU A 361 -4.14 -33.88 7.51
N ASN A 362 -4.94 -34.51 6.66
CA ASN A 362 -4.75 -34.48 5.20
C ASN A 362 -4.89 -33.06 4.64
N PHE A 363 -5.87 -32.30 5.14
CA PHE A 363 -6.03 -30.89 4.81
C PHE A 363 -4.80 -30.06 5.22
N ASN A 364 -4.22 -30.31 6.40
CA ASN A 364 -2.99 -29.64 6.84
C ASN A 364 -1.77 -30.00 5.97
N LYS A 365 -1.68 -31.24 5.46
CA LYS A 365 -0.64 -31.64 4.50
C LYS A 365 -0.78 -30.90 3.17
N PHE A 366 -2.00 -30.82 2.64
CA PHE A 366 -2.31 -30.03 1.43
C PHE A 366 -1.93 -28.55 1.63
N PHE A 367 -2.33 -27.98 2.76
CA PHE A 367 -2.03 -26.61 3.14
C PHE A 367 -0.52 -26.33 3.16
N ALA A 368 0.28 -27.20 3.81
CA ALA A 368 1.72 -27.00 3.95
C ALA A 368 2.42 -27.04 2.60
N LYS A 369 2.08 -28.03 1.76
CA LYS A 369 2.64 -28.18 0.41
C LYS A 369 2.37 -26.94 -0.46
N ASN A 370 1.15 -26.41 -0.46
CA ASN A 370 0.81 -25.26 -1.30
C ASN A 370 1.40 -23.94 -0.80
N CYS A 371 1.60 -23.79 0.51
CA CYS A 371 2.29 -22.61 1.06
C CYS A 371 3.76 -22.51 0.62
N GLU A 372 4.41 -23.64 0.34
CA GLU A 372 5.79 -23.65 -0.16
C GLU A 372 5.89 -23.28 -1.64
N ILE A 373 4.87 -23.64 -2.42
CA ILE A 373 4.86 -23.45 -3.87
C ILE A 373 4.32 -22.07 -4.26
N ASN A 374 3.26 -21.60 -3.59
CA ASN A 374 2.55 -20.38 -3.99
C ASN A 374 2.59 -19.31 -2.89
N VAL A 375 3.23 -18.18 -3.23
CA VAL A 375 3.42 -17.07 -2.29
C VAL A 375 2.11 -16.35 -1.96
N THR A 376 1.21 -16.19 -2.93
CA THR A 376 -0.12 -15.57 -2.72
C THR A 376 -1.00 -16.46 -1.83
N PHE A 377 -0.95 -17.78 -2.05
CA PHE A 377 -1.59 -18.77 -1.21
C PHE A 377 -1.11 -18.64 0.24
N ALA A 378 0.21 -18.70 0.46
CA ALA A 378 0.82 -18.58 1.79
C ALA A 378 0.48 -17.25 2.48
N PHE A 379 0.42 -16.15 1.73
CA PHE A 379 0.08 -14.84 2.26
C PHE A 379 -1.37 -14.79 2.78
N TRP A 380 -2.34 -15.30 2.03
CA TRP A 380 -3.76 -15.32 2.46
C TRP A 380 -4.05 -16.42 3.49
N ILE A 381 -3.25 -17.48 3.54
CA ILE A 381 -3.21 -18.39 4.69
C ILE A 381 -2.83 -17.63 5.97
N SER A 382 -1.82 -16.75 5.92
CA SER A 382 -1.45 -15.95 7.10
C SER A 382 -2.57 -15.01 7.57
N TYR A 383 -3.51 -14.63 6.68
CA TYR A 383 -4.72 -13.91 7.07
C TYR A 383 -5.63 -14.78 7.94
N LEU A 384 -5.89 -16.03 7.53
CA LEU A 384 -6.68 -16.99 8.30
C LEU A 384 -6.03 -17.28 9.66
N GLU A 385 -4.70 -17.40 9.71
CA GLU A 385 -3.98 -17.57 10.98
C GLU A 385 -4.22 -16.40 11.94
N MET A 386 -3.99 -15.17 11.47
CA MET A 386 -4.13 -13.96 12.30
C MET A 386 -5.58 -13.73 12.74
N VAL A 387 -6.54 -13.83 11.82
CA VAL A 387 -7.96 -13.68 12.18
C VAL A 387 -8.40 -14.83 13.09
N GLY A 388 -7.92 -16.05 12.86
CA GLY A 388 -8.15 -17.18 13.75
C GLY A 388 -7.64 -16.90 15.17
N SER A 389 -6.45 -16.33 15.34
CA SER A 389 -5.93 -15.95 16.67
C SER A 389 -6.81 -14.89 17.33
N LEU A 390 -7.31 -13.91 16.56
CA LEU A 390 -8.28 -12.93 17.07
C LEU A 390 -9.58 -13.61 17.54
N LEU A 391 -10.13 -14.55 16.75
CA LEU A 391 -11.34 -15.28 17.11
C LEU A 391 -11.13 -16.15 18.35
N ARG A 392 -9.99 -16.83 18.48
CA ARG A 392 -9.64 -17.61 19.68
C ARG A 392 -9.40 -16.74 20.91
N PHE A 393 -8.90 -15.51 20.74
CA PHE A 393 -8.82 -14.54 21.84
C PHE A 393 -10.22 -14.14 22.34
N LEU A 394 -11.16 -13.92 21.42
CA LEU A 394 -12.56 -13.68 21.75
C LEU A 394 -13.24 -14.91 22.35
N LEU A 395 -12.87 -16.12 21.89
CA LEU A 395 -13.36 -17.39 22.44
C LEU A 395 -12.98 -17.48 23.92
N ALA A 396 -11.69 -17.33 24.23
CA ALA A 396 -11.17 -17.33 25.60
C ALA A 396 -11.89 -16.33 26.52
N THR A 397 -12.13 -15.11 26.03
CA THR A 397 -12.86 -14.09 26.79
C THR A 397 -14.31 -14.50 27.04
N ARG A 398 -14.99 -15.04 26.02
CA ARG A 398 -16.42 -15.36 26.08
C ARG A 398 -16.74 -16.62 26.86
N THR A 399 -15.80 -17.57 26.94
CA THR A 399 -15.88 -18.76 27.79
C THR A 399 -15.18 -18.57 29.14
N ALA A 400 -14.57 -17.41 29.37
CA ALA A 400 -13.78 -17.13 30.57
C ALA A 400 -12.60 -18.11 30.79
N ASP A 401 -11.99 -18.64 29.71
CA ASP A 401 -10.86 -19.57 29.76
C ASP A 401 -9.51 -18.84 29.88
N TRP A 402 -8.98 -18.82 31.09
CA TRP A 402 -7.72 -18.13 31.42
C TRP A 402 -6.48 -18.72 30.71
N ASP A 403 -6.42 -20.03 30.52
CA ASP A 403 -5.25 -20.65 29.90
C ASP A 403 -5.21 -20.42 28.39
N LEU A 404 -6.39 -20.50 27.74
CA LEU A 404 -6.52 -20.18 26.33
C LEU A 404 -6.16 -18.70 26.08
N HIS A 405 -6.58 -17.80 26.97
CA HIS A 405 -6.22 -16.38 26.92
C HIS A 405 -4.71 -16.16 26.86
N LEU A 406 -3.94 -16.77 27.77
CA LEU A 406 -2.47 -16.62 27.82
C LEU A 406 -1.80 -17.21 26.57
N THR A 407 -2.24 -18.38 26.13
CA THR A 407 -1.65 -19.06 24.97
C THR A 407 -1.89 -18.28 23.67
N VAL A 408 -3.07 -17.65 23.52
CA VAL A 408 -3.36 -16.81 22.36
C VAL A 408 -2.58 -15.48 22.42
N ILE A 409 -2.37 -14.92 23.62
CA ILE A 409 -1.51 -13.73 23.76
C ILE A 409 -0.10 -14.00 23.26
N GLU A 410 0.49 -15.15 23.63
CA GLU A 410 1.79 -15.55 23.11
C GLU A 410 1.80 -15.67 21.56
N GLU A 411 0.72 -16.18 20.95
CA GLU A 411 0.57 -16.29 19.49
C GLU A 411 0.50 -14.92 18.78
N ILE A 412 -0.05 -13.89 19.43
CA ILE A 412 -0.24 -12.55 18.80
C ILE A 412 0.92 -11.57 19.02
N ILE A 413 1.74 -11.74 20.07
CA ILE A 413 2.86 -10.83 20.40
C ILE A 413 3.79 -10.56 19.20
N PRO A 414 4.27 -11.57 18.46
CA PRO A 414 5.18 -11.35 17.33
C PRO A 414 4.64 -10.36 16.30
N TRP A 415 3.33 -10.34 16.06
CA TRP A 415 2.71 -9.46 15.08
C TRP A 415 2.74 -7.98 15.49
N PHE A 416 2.70 -7.68 16.80
CA PHE A 416 2.88 -6.30 17.27
C PHE A 416 4.30 -5.79 17.02
N PHE A 417 5.31 -6.68 17.06
CA PHE A 417 6.68 -6.36 16.67
C PHE A 417 6.80 -6.17 15.15
N SER A 418 6.22 -7.06 14.34
CA SER A 418 6.28 -6.97 12.86
C SER A 418 5.74 -5.63 12.33
N TYR A 419 4.66 -5.13 12.94
CA TYR A 419 3.93 -3.95 12.44
C TYR A 419 4.09 -2.69 13.29
N ASP A 420 5.13 -2.64 14.13
CA ASP A 420 5.55 -1.45 14.89
C ASP A 420 4.50 -0.89 15.86
N HIS A 421 3.67 -1.76 16.45
CA HIS A 421 2.79 -1.38 17.57
C HIS A 421 3.61 -1.35 18.87
N VAL A 422 4.58 -0.44 18.92
CA VAL A 422 5.68 -0.37 19.90
C VAL A 422 5.21 -0.46 21.36
N ASN A 423 4.10 0.20 21.68
CA ASN A 423 3.53 0.19 23.02
C ASN A 423 3.12 -1.23 23.47
N TYR A 424 2.38 -1.96 22.64
CA TYR A 424 2.01 -3.33 22.93
C TYR A 424 3.22 -4.27 22.84
N ALA A 425 4.10 -4.08 21.85
CA ALA A 425 5.35 -4.84 21.74
C ALA A 425 6.24 -4.72 22.98
N ARG A 426 6.24 -3.56 23.65
CA ARG A 426 6.98 -3.33 24.91
C ARG A 426 6.37 -4.04 26.11
N TYR A 427 5.05 -3.87 26.30
CA TYR A 427 4.40 -4.24 27.56
C TYR A 427 3.79 -5.64 27.56
N PHE A 428 3.44 -6.22 26.40
CA PHE A 428 2.90 -7.58 26.38
C PHE A 428 3.86 -8.68 26.82
N PRO A 429 5.15 -8.68 26.43
CA PRO A 429 6.11 -9.67 26.94
C PRO A 429 6.13 -9.70 28.47
N ILE A 430 6.09 -8.52 29.09
CA ILE A 430 6.09 -8.35 30.55
C ILE A 430 4.77 -8.83 31.14
N TYR A 431 3.64 -8.40 30.55
CA TYR A 431 2.31 -8.86 30.95
C TYR A 431 2.21 -10.39 30.93
N LEU A 432 2.61 -11.04 29.83
CA LEU A 432 2.55 -12.50 29.69
C LEU A 432 3.38 -13.19 30.76
N LEU A 433 4.61 -12.72 30.98
CA LEU A 433 5.52 -13.30 31.98
C LEU A 433 5.00 -13.14 33.41
N GLU A 434 4.46 -11.97 33.79
CA GLU A 434 3.82 -11.76 35.08
C GLU A 434 2.59 -12.66 35.25
N MET A 435 1.74 -12.76 34.23
CA MET A 435 0.52 -13.57 34.28
C MET A 435 0.82 -15.08 34.40
N LEU A 436 1.88 -15.57 33.74
CA LEU A 436 2.34 -16.96 33.83
C LEU A 436 2.90 -17.31 35.21
N ASN A 437 3.41 -16.31 35.95
CA ASN A 437 3.96 -16.48 37.30
C ASN A 437 2.96 -16.19 38.43
N LEU A 438 1.67 -15.94 38.12
CA LEU A 438 0.63 -15.81 39.14
C LEU A 438 0.51 -17.02 40.08
N PRO A 439 0.67 -18.28 39.65
CA PRO A 439 0.63 -19.42 40.57
C PRO A 439 1.63 -19.33 41.73
N LYS A 440 2.76 -18.65 41.52
CA LYS A 440 3.80 -18.44 42.53
C LYS A 440 3.63 -17.13 43.29
N THR A 441 3.30 -16.06 42.58
CA THR A 441 3.28 -14.69 43.14
C THR A 441 1.95 -14.32 43.79
N HIS A 442 0.82 -14.73 43.21
CA HIS A 442 -0.54 -14.38 43.64
C HIS A 442 -1.48 -15.59 43.45
N PRO A 443 -1.30 -16.68 44.23
CA PRO A 443 -2.03 -17.94 44.04
C PRO A 443 -3.54 -17.78 44.22
N LEU A 444 -3.99 -16.85 45.07
CA LEU A 444 -5.41 -16.55 45.26
C LEU A 444 -6.01 -15.95 43.99
N VAL A 445 -5.34 -14.96 43.39
CA VAL A 445 -5.77 -14.36 42.12
C VAL A 445 -5.76 -15.38 41.00
N TYR A 446 -4.73 -16.23 40.93
CA TYR A 446 -4.67 -17.31 39.93
C TYR A 446 -5.87 -18.26 40.02
N SER A 447 -6.24 -18.68 41.23
CA SER A 447 -7.40 -19.54 41.48
C SER A 447 -8.70 -18.87 40.99
N GLU A 448 -8.88 -17.59 41.31
CA GLU A 448 -10.08 -16.82 40.93
C GLU A 448 -10.19 -16.63 39.41
N LEU A 449 -9.08 -16.29 38.74
CA LEU A 449 -9.06 -16.16 37.27
C LEU A 449 -9.31 -17.50 36.58
N SER A 450 -8.74 -18.58 37.11
CA SER A 450 -8.95 -19.95 36.59
C SER A 450 -10.38 -20.45 36.81
N ALA A 451 -11.07 -19.94 37.84
CA ALA A 451 -12.49 -20.20 38.09
C ALA A 451 -13.45 -19.38 37.20
N GLY A 452 -12.92 -18.57 36.28
CA GLY A 452 -13.71 -17.80 35.31
C GLY A 452 -13.95 -16.34 35.70
N ASN A 453 -13.38 -15.82 36.80
CA ASN A 453 -13.49 -14.40 37.18
C ASN A 453 -12.61 -13.45 36.34
N VAL A 454 -12.24 -13.89 35.13
CA VAL A 454 -11.47 -13.15 34.12
C VAL A 454 -12.36 -12.22 33.29
N ALA A 455 -13.63 -12.58 33.07
CA ALA A 455 -14.62 -11.87 32.26
C ALA A 455 -15.96 -11.70 33.00
N ALA A 456 -16.76 -10.71 32.60
CA ALA A 456 -18.05 -10.46 33.21
C ALA A 456 -19.20 -11.15 32.46
N GLN A 457 -19.99 -11.93 33.18
CA GLN A 457 -21.23 -12.53 32.67
C GLN A 457 -22.43 -11.67 33.07
N ARG A 458 -23.28 -11.28 32.10
CA ARG A 458 -24.44 -10.39 32.35
C ARG A 458 -25.81 -11.06 32.18
N GLN A 459 -25.83 -12.34 31.82
CA GLN A 459 -27.04 -13.11 31.59
C GLN A 459 -26.89 -14.57 32.03
N ASN A 460 -27.99 -15.30 32.13
CA ASN A 460 -28.08 -16.69 32.57
C ASN A 460 -28.55 -17.66 31.48
N ASN A 461 -28.68 -17.23 30.21
CA ASN A 461 -29.26 -18.08 29.16
C ASN A 461 -28.23 -18.80 28.28
N TYR A 462 -26.98 -18.31 28.23
CA TYR A 462 -25.94 -18.85 27.35
C TYR A 462 -24.55 -18.73 27.98
N GLY A 463 -23.75 -19.79 27.84
CA GLY A 463 -22.37 -19.85 28.36
C GLY A 463 -21.36 -18.99 27.62
N PHE A 464 -21.46 -18.92 26.29
CA PHE A 464 -20.56 -18.12 25.43
C PHE A 464 -20.90 -16.61 25.44
N CYS A 465 -20.93 -15.97 26.60
CA CYS A 465 -21.39 -14.59 26.77
C CYS A 465 -20.53 -13.73 27.69
N GLY A 466 -19.35 -14.20 28.10
CA GLY A 466 -18.38 -13.38 28.82
C GLY A 466 -18.04 -12.10 28.05
N ILE A 467 -17.94 -10.99 28.80
CA ILE A 467 -17.59 -9.66 28.30
C ILE A 467 -16.27 -9.26 28.95
N ALA A 468 -15.32 -8.78 28.15
CA ALA A 468 -14.05 -8.24 28.63
C ALA A 468 -14.28 -7.13 29.65
N MET A 469 -13.47 -7.08 30.71
CA MET A 469 -13.72 -6.19 31.85
C MET A 469 -13.64 -4.70 31.46
N ASP A 470 -12.71 -4.33 30.58
CA ASP A 470 -12.60 -2.99 30.01
C ASP A 470 -13.75 -2.65 29.04
N GLN A 471 -14.36 -3.66 28.41
CA GLN A 471 -15.59 -3.47 27.64
C GLN A 471 -16.81 -3.24 28.55
N VAL A 472 -16.84 -3.82 29.75
CA VAL A 472 -17.95 -3.65 30.69
C VAL A 472 -18.07 -2.20 31.11
N ILE A 473 -16.97 -1.54 31.49
CA ILE A 473 -16.98 -0.13 31.88
C ILE A 473 -17.45 0.77 30.73
N GLU A 474 -17.03 0.48 29.49
CA GLU A 474 -17.47 1.22 28.31
C GLU A 474 -18.98 1.07 28.05
N GLN A 475 -19.52 -0.15 28.19
CA GLN A 475 -20.93 -0.45 27.98
C GLN A 475 -21.86 -0.03 29.13
N THR A 476 -21.30 0.30 30.30
CA THR A 476 -22.03 0.62 31.52
C THR A 476 -21.73 2.06 31.94
N ALA A 477 -20.77 2.27 32.85
CA ALA A 477 -20.48 3.57 33.45
C ALA A 477 -20.23 4.66 32.40
N ASN A 478 -19.41 4.42 31.37
CA ASN A 478 -19.10 5.44 30.36
C ASN A 478 -20.30 5.76 29.48
N ARG A 479 -21.00 4.74 28.97
CA ARG A 479 -22.20 4.92 28.16
C ARG A 479 -23.30 5.65 28.92
N ASP A 480 -23.57 5.26 30.15
CA ASP A 480 -24.64 5.83 30.97
C ASP A 480 -24.35 7.30 31.33
N SER A 481 -23.06 7.62 31.54
CA SER A 481 -22.58 8.99 31.76
C SER A 481 -22.74 9.91 30.55
N LYS A 482 -22.65 9.37 29.32
CA LYS A 482 -22.74 10.13 28.06
C LYS A 482 -24.17 10.29 27.52
N THR A 483 -25.19 9.80 28.23
CA THR A 483 -26.60 9.96 27.85
C THR A 483 -27.12 11.40 28.06
N LYS A 484 -28.29 11.74 27.49
CA LYS A 484 -28.96 13.04 27.74
C LYS A 484 -29.32 13.27 29.22
N GLY A 485 -29.55 12.21 29.99
CA GLY A 485 -29.73 12.25 31.45
C GLY A 485 -28.45 12.01 32.27
N GLY A 486 -27.31 11.86 31.57
CA GLY A 486 -25.96 11.72 32.10
C GLY A 486 -25.36 13.07 32.51
N LEU A 487 -24.04 13.22 32.40
CA LEU A 487 -23.30 14.44 32.79
C LEU A 487 -23.34 15.55 31.73
N LYS A 488 -23.88 15.26 30.53
CA LYS A 488 -23.95 16.22 29.42
C LYS A 488 -24.82 17.44 29.77
N GLY A 489 -24.23 18.64 29.75
CA GLY A 489 -24.93 19.92 29.94
C GLY A 489 -24.82 20.55 31.32
N PHE A 490 -24.25 19.86 32.32
CA PHE A 490 -23.96 20.44 33.64
C PHE A 490 -22.60 20.01 34.21
N SER A 491 -21.73 19.44 33.38
CA SER A 491 -20.38 18.97 33.72
C SER A 491 -19.46 20.05 34.31
N ARG A 492 -19.73 21.35 34.05
CA ARG A 492 -19.03 22.48 34.68
C ARG A 492 -19.56 22.91 36.05
N ASN A 493 -20.57 22.23 36.59
CA ASN A 493 -21.14 22.53 37.90
C ASN A 493 -20.71 21.45 38.90
N PRO A 494 -19.64 21.66 39.69
CA PRO A 494 -19.07 20.63 40.57
C PRO A 494 -20.11 20.03 41.53
N ALA A 495 -20.99 20.84 42.09
CA ALA A 495 -22.07 20.37 42.97
C ALA A 495 -23.08 19.46 42.24
N ALA A 496 -23.42 19.76 40.98
CA ALA A 496 -24.33 18.96 40.19
C ALA A 496 -23.69 17.67 39.66
N VAL A 497 -22.42 17.75 39.26
CA VAL A 497 -21.59 16.61 38.86
C VAL A 497 -21.41 15.66 40.04
N HIS A 498 -20.94 16.16 41.17
CA HIS A 498 -20.72 15.38 42.39
C HIS A 498 -22.01 14.71 42.89
N ARG A 499 -23.14 15.44 42.88
CA ARG A 499 -24.47 14.85 43.17
C ARG A 499 -24.80 13.72 42.21
N TRP A 500 -24.63 13.93 40.90
CA TRP A 500 -24.92 12.90 39.90
C TRP A 500 -24.02 11.68 40.12
N MET A 501 -22.72 11.86 40.37
CA MET A 501 -21.78 10.77 40.62
C MET A 501 -22.22 9.88 41.79
N LEU A 502 -22.64 10.49 42.89
CA LEU A 502 -23.07 9.78 44.09
C LEU A 502 -24.42 9.07 43.92
N SER A 503 -25.36 9.66 43.18
CA SER A 503 -26.74 9.13 43.07
C SER A 503 -27.00 8.28 41.83
N HIS A 504 -26.13 8.33 40.81
CA HIS A 504 -26.43 7.78 39.48
C HIS A 504 -26.68 6.28 39.49
N HIS A 505 -25.84 5.50 40.18
CA HIS A 505 -25.99 4.04 40.23
C HIS A 505 -27.32 3.63 40.91
N LEU A 506 -27.72 4.34 41.97
CA LEU A 506 -29.02 4.16 42.62
C LEU A 506 -30.17 4.54 41.68
N ARG A 507 -30.01 5.62 40.90
CA ARG A 507 -30.99 6.03 39.89
C ARG A 507 -31.14 5.04 38.75
N ALA A 508 -30.04 4.46 38.28
CA ALA A 508 -30.05 3.42 37.28
C ALA A 508 -30.78 2.18 37.80
N HIS A 509 -30.52 1.79 39.06
CA HIS A 509 -31.23 0.70 39.72
C HIS A 509 -32.72 0.98 39.87
N ILE A 510 -33.11 2.18 40.33
CA ILE A 510 -34.52 2.59 40.41
C ILE A 510 -35.18 2.55 39.02
N CYS A 511 -34.47 3.00 37.98
CA CYS A 511 -34.96 2.95 36.61
C CYS A 511 -35.23 1.50 36.15
N LEU A 512 -34.28 0.60 36.38
CA LEU A 512 -34.41 -0.82 36.07
C LEU A 512 -35.58 -1.48 36.83
N SER A 513 -35.71 -1.20 38.12
CA SER A 513 -36.83 -1.68 38.93
C SER A 513 -38.17 -1.12 38.43
N CYS A 514 -38.23 0.15 38.01
CA CYS A 514 -39.42 0.72 37.38
C CYS A 514 -39.75 0.04 36.04
N GLU A 515 -38.75 -0.28 35.22
CA GLU A 515 -38.95 -1.03 33.97
C GLU A 515 -39.54 -2.42 34.24
N GLN A 516 -39.00 -3.14 35.23
CA GLN A 516 -39.53 -4.44 35.69
C GLN A 516 -40.97 -4.33 36.20
N LEU A 517 -41.25 -3.36 37.08
CA LEU A 517 -42.60 -3.12 37.62
C LEU A 517 -43.61 -2.77 36.52
N SER A 518 -43.17 -2.06 35.47
CA SER A 518 -44.02 -1.67 34.34
C SER A 518 -44.23 -2.78 33.30
N GLY A 519 -43.63 -3.96 33.49
CA GLY A 519 -43.62 -5.03 32.48
C GLY A 519 -42.92 -4.64 31.18
N LYS A 520 -42.08 -3.59 31.20
CA LYS A 520 -41.26 -3.11 30.07
C LYS A 520 -39.80 -3.50 30.19
N ALA A 521 -39.42 -4.22 31.25
CA ALA A 521 -38.16 -4.91 31.29
C ALA A 521 -38.09 -5.82 30.06
N LYS A 522 -36.98 -5.73 29.32
CA LYS A 522 -36.80 -6.52 28.11
C LYS A 522 -36.91 -8.00 28.46
N GLU A 523 -37.75 -8.73 27.72
CA GLU A 523 -37.76 -10.19 27.74
C GLU A 523 -36.34 -10.72 27.54
N GLU A 524 -36.09 -11.90 28.10
CA GLU A 524 -34.81 -12.59 28.03
C GLU A 524 -34.23 -12.55 26.61
N TYR A 525 -33.08 -11.86 26.48
CA TYR A 525 -32.41 -11.63 25.20
C TYR A 525 -31.98 -12.96 24.57
N ILE A 526 -32.81 -13.52 23.68
CA ILE A 526 -32.34 -14.50 22.71
C ILE A 526 -31.22 -13.81 21.90
N LYS A 527 -30.08 -14.47 21.78
CA LYS A 527 -28.90 -13.86 21.18
C LYS A 527 -29.13 -13.64 19.69
N LYS A 528 -29.04 -12.39 19.22
CA LYS A 528 -29.32 -12.02 17.82
C LYS A 528 -28.63 -12.90 16.77
N ASP A 529 -27.44 -13.40 17.07
CA ASP A 529 -26.62 -14.23 16.18
C ASP A 529 -27.23 -15.63 15.91
N ILE A 530 -28.28 -16.03 16.64
CA ILE A 530 -28.99 -17.31 16.45
C ILE A 530 -30.40 -17.13 15.86
N TYR A 531 -30.83 -15.89 15.57
CA TYR A 531 -32.10 -15.67 14.90
C TYR A 531 -32.03 -16.15 13.45
N PRO A 532 -33.04 -16.90 12.95
CA PRO A 532 -33.03 -17.42 11.58
C PRO A 532 -32.74 -16.34 10.52
N ALA A 533 -33.32 -15.15 10.67
CA ALA A 533 -33.07 -14.03 9.76
C ALA A 533 -31.63 -13.51 9.79
N GLU A 534 -30.97 -13.48 10.96
CA GLU A 534 -29.57 -13.05 11.05
C GLU A 534 -28.61 -14.15 10.57
N ILE A 535 -28.97 -15.42 10.75
CA ILE A 535 -28.24 -16.57 10.19
C ILE A 535 -28.25 -16.50 8.66
N GLN A 536 -29.43 -16.32 8.05
CA GLN A 536 -29.55 -16.18 6.60
C GLN A 536 -28.76 -14.97 6.09
N LYS A 537 -28.90 -13.80 6.71
CA LYS A 537 -28.13 -12.60 6.33
C LYS A 537 -26.62 -12.83 6.40
N PHE A 538 -26.14 -13.56 7.41
CA PHE A 538 -24.72 -13.88 7.52
C PHE A 538 -24.26 -14.79 6.38
N GLU A 539 -25.05 -15.82 6.07
CA GLU A 539 -24.79 -16.74 4.96
C GLU A 539 -24.77 -16.02 3.60
N ASP A 540 -25.75 -15.15 3.34
CA ASP A 540 -25.82 -14.35 2.12
C ASP A 540 -24.57 -13.45 1.98
N MET A 541 -24.12 -12.81 3.06
CA MET A 541 -22.91 -12.00 3.06
C MET A 541 -21.64 -12.81 2.77
N VAL A 542 -21.53 -14.03 3.33
CA VAL A 542 -20.41 -14.93 3.02
C VAL A 542 -20.41 -15.28 1.54
N ASN A 543 -21.56 -15.64 0.98
CA ASN A 543 -21.69 -15.99 -0.44
C ASN A 543 -21.37 -14.81 -1.37
N ILE A 544 -21.78 -13.59 -1.01
CA ILE A 544 -21.41 -12.37 -1.76
C ILE A 544 -19.88 -12.17 -1.76
N VAL A 545 -19.19 -12.38 -0.63
CA VAL A 545 -17.72 -12.28 -0.57
C VAL A 545 -17.05 -13.36 -1.38
N VAL A 546 -17.50 -14.61 -1.28
CA VAL A 546 -16.99 -15.72 -2.11
C VAL A 546 -17.11 -15.35 -3.59
N ASN A 547 -18.29 -14.92 -4.05
CA ASN A 547 -18.50 -14.49 -5.44
C ASN A 547 -17.63 -13.28 -5.83
N THR A 548 -17.43 -12.34 -4.91
CA THR A 548 -16.58 -11.16 -5.12
C THR A 548 -15.12 -11.58 -5.32
N ILE A 549 -14.58 -12.45 -4.46
CA ILE A 549 -13.20 -12.93 -4.58
C ILE A 549 -13.02 -13.78 -5.85
N THR A 550 -14.00 -14.61 -6.21
CA THR A 550 -13.97 -15.43 -7.43
C THR A 550 -14.02 -14.57 -8.71
N SER A 551 -14.69 -13.42 -8.71
CA SER A 551 -14.67 -12.49 -9.85
C SER A 551 -13.38 -11.65 -9.91
N MET A 552 -12.65 -11.56 -8.79
CA MET A 552 -11.30 -11.04 -8.69
C MET A 552 -10.28 -12.18 -8.93
N ILE A 553 -9.15 -12.19 -8.21
CA ILE A 553 -8.20 -13.29 -8.21
C ILE A 553 -8.44 -14.14 -6.98
N ASN A 554 -8.83 -15.40 -7.17
CA ASN A 554 -8.90 -16.34 -6.07
C ASN A 554 -7.45 -16.69 -5.61
N PRO A 555 -7.07 -16.39 -4.35
CA PRO A 555 -5.71 -16.60 -3.87
C PRO A 555 -5.28 -18.07 -3.83
N PHE A 556 -6.22 -19.02 -3.89
CA PHE A 556 -5.93 -20.45 -3.78
C PHE A 556 -5.88 -21.20 -5.11
N THR A 557 -6.43 -20.63 -6.20
CA THR A 557 -6.37 -21.22 -7.55
C THR A 557 -5.30 -20.57 -8.44
N SER A 558 -4.79 -19.40 -8.05
CA SER A 558 -3.73 -18.69 -8.77
C SER A 558 -2.50 -19.60 -8.92
N ARG A 559 -1.84 -19.58 -10.08
CA ARG A 559 -0.60 -20.35 -10.34
C ARG A 559 0.64 -19.46 -10.42
N GLU A 560 0.53 -18.24 -9.89
CA GLU A 560 1.58 -17.23 -9.96
C GLU A 560 2.66 -17.47 -8.91
N ASP A 561 3.93 -17.45 -9.33
CA ASP A 561 5.09 -17.58 -8.44
C ASP A 561 5.31 -16.34 -7.57
N MET A 562 4.82 -15.19 -8.03
CA MET A 562 4.94 -13.91 -7.34
C MET A 562 3.70 -13.57 -6.50
N LEU A 563 3.89 -12.76 -5.45
CA LEU A 563 2.80 -12.27 -4.63
C LEU A 563 1.95 -11.26 -5.42
N VAL A 564 0.65 -11.54 -5.56
CA VAL A 564 -0.29 -10.71 -6.31
C VAL A 564 -1.32 -10.06 -5.38
N ASN A 565 -1.60 -8.78 -5.61
CA ASN A 565 -2.76 -8.12 -5.04
C ASN A 565 -4.02 -8.68 -5.71
N ILE A 566 -4.87 -9.34 -4.91
CA ILE A 566 -5.95 -10.15 -5.48
C ILE A 566 -7.10 -9.34 -6.08
N SER A 567 -7.25 -8.06 -5.73
CA SER A 567 -8.31 -7.22 -6.30
C SER A 567 -7.90 -6.56 -7.62
N SER A 568 -6.64 -6.11 -7.70
CA SER A 568 -6.13 -5.35 -8.85
C SER A 568 -5.31 -6.18 -9.85
N GLY A 569 -4.82 -7.35 -9.43
CA GLY A 569 -3.85 -8.13 -10.18
C GLY A 569 -2.43 -7.59 -10.14
N ALA A 570 -2.15 -6.53 -9.36
CA ALA A 570 -0.82 -5.95 -9.28
C ALA A 570 0.18 -6.89 -8.56
N TYR A 571 1.33 -7.16 -9.19
CA TYR A 571 2.43 -7.88 -8.53
C TYR A 571 3.10 -7.01 -7.47
N ALA A 572 3.51 -7.64 -6.37
CA ALA A 572 4.40 -7.04 -5.40
C ALA A 572 5.81 -6.87 -6.00
N THR A 573 6.51 -5.80 -5.63
CA THR A 573 7.96 -5.71 -5.85
C THR A 573 8.69 -6.72 -4.98
N ASP A 574 9.88 -7.19 -5.37
CA ASP A 574 10.68 -8.15 -4.60
C ASP A 574 10.87 -7.75 -3.13
N ALA A 575 11.11 -6.46 -2.87
CA ALA A 575 11.26 -5.92 -1.51
C ALA A 575 9.97 -6.07 -0.68
N VAL A 576 8.81 -5.72 -1.26
CA VAL A 576 7.49 -5.88 -0.62
C VAL A 576 7.17 -7.36 -0.38
N GLN A 577 7.44 -8.22 -1.37
CA GLN A 577 7.21 -9.66 -1.22
C GLN A 577 8.07 -10.25 -0.11
N LEU A 578 9.36 -9.91 -0.05
CA LEU A 578 10.28 -10.38 0.99
C LEU A 578 9.81 -9.95 2.39
N ASP A 579 9.41 -8.70 2.56
CA ASP A 579 8.91 -8.19 3.86
C ASP A 579 7.59 -8.84 4.28
N LEU A 580 6.63 -8.99 3.36
CA LEU A 580 5.32 -9.57 3.67
C LEU A 580 5.41 -11.07 3.99
N THR A 581 6.27 -11.82 3.29
CA THR A 581 6.48 -13.26 3.53
C THR A 581 7.22 -13.53 4.82
N ARG A 582 8.24 -12.71 5.16
CA ARG A 582 9.04 -12.89 6.38
C ARG A 582 8.47 -12.21 7.63
N ALA A 583 7.40 -11.44 7.51
CA ALA A 583 6.86 -10.63 8.61
C ALA A 583 6.69 -11.37 9.95
N LYS A 584 6.17 -12.60 9.94
CA LYS A 584 5.95 -13.42 11.14
C LYS A 584 7.28 -13.80 11.80
N ILE A 585 8.26 -14.23 10.99
CA ILE A 585 9.60 -14.61 11.43
C ILE A 585 10.32 -13.38 11.99
N LEU A 586 10.34 -12.26 11.25
CA LEU A 586 10.96 -11.01 11.70
C LEU A 586 10.35 -10.49 13.01
N GLY A 587 9.04 -10.64 13.18
CA GLY A 587 8.34 -10.31 14.43
C GLY A 587 8.75 -11.21 15.59
N LYS A 588 8.88 -12.52 15.33
CA LYS A 588 9.30 -13.51 16.31
C LYS A 588 10.75 -13.29 16.74
N ASP A 589 11.66 -13.09 15.79
CA ASP A 589 13.07 -12.79 16.06
C ASP A 589 13.21 -11.50 16.87
N ALA A 590 12.42 -10.47 16.54
CA ALA A 590 12.42 -9.21 17.27
C ALA A 590 11.87 -9.37 18.70
N TYR A 591 10.84 -10.21 18.89
CA TYR A 591 10.30 -10.54 20.20
C TYR A 591 11.30 -11.32 21.06
N GLU A 592 11.90 -12.39 20.52
CA GLU A 592 12.90 -13.19 21.21
C GLU A 592 14.12 -12.36 21.60
N LYS A 593 14.60 -11.52 20.67
CA LYS A 593 15.66 -10.55 20.94
C LYS A 593 15.28 -9.57 22.04
N TYR A 594 14.05 -9.03 22.01
CA TYR A 594 13.54 -8.13 23.04
C TYR A 594 13.56 -8.79 24.42
N CYS A 595 13.06 -10.02 24.53
CA CYS A 595 13.06 -10.77 25.78
C CYS A 595 14.48 -11.04 26.27
N LYS A 596 15.38 -11.47 25.38
CA LYS A 596 16.77 -11.76 25.73
C LYS A 596 17.51 -10.53 26.30
N GLU A 597 17.47 -9.42 25.57
CA GLU A 597 18.24 -8.20 25.90
C GLU A 597 17.70 -7.45 27.12
N ARG A 598 16.37 -7.46 27.30
CA ARG A 598 15.69 -6.61 28.29
C ARG A 598 15.07 -7.35 29.47
N LEU A 599 14.85 -8.66 29.36
CA LEU A 599 14.23 -9.47 30.42
C LEU A 599 15.15 -10.58 30.93
N LEU A 600 16.19 -11.04 30.22
CA LEU A 600 16.97 -12.21 30.65
C LEU A 600 18.41 -11.87 31.08
N GLU A 601 19.21 -11.27 30.19
CA GLU A 601 20.66 -11.09 30.41
C GLU A 601 20.95 -9.83 31.24
N GLY A 602 20.62 -9.88 32.54
CA GLY A 602 20.98 -8.87 33.53
C GLY A 602 20.38 -7.47 33.30
N ASN A 603 19.29 -7.37 32.52
CA ASN A 603 18.70 -6.11 32.06
C ASN A 603 19.74 -5.18 31.40
N SER A 604 20.61 -5.73 30.54
CA SER A 604 21.65 -4.97 29.81
C SER A 604 21.12 -3.70 29.11
N ILE A 605 19.84 -3.73 28.71
CA ILE A 605 19.13 -2.60 28.12
C ILE A 605 17.84 -2.38 28.90
N ASP A 606 17.60 -1.14 29.32
CA ASP A 606 16.38 -0.71 30.00
C ASP A 606 15.14 -0.83 29.10
N ILE A 607 13.98 -1.22 29.65
CA ILE A 607 12.74 -1.44 28.89
C ILE A 607 12.20 -0.18 28.22
N TYR A 608 12.54 1.00 28.74
CA TYR A 608 12.10 2.29 28.19
C TYR A 608 12.93 2.72 26.98
N SER A 609 14.08 2.08 26.76
CA SER A 609 14.94 2.29 25.60
C SER A 609 14.18 2.07 24.28
N PRO A 610 14.46 2.85 23.23
CA PRO A 610 13.78 2.72 21.94
C PRO A 610 13.80 1.29 21.40
N ILE A 611 12.64 0.81 20.94
CA ILE A 611 12.53 -0.47 20.22
C ILE A 611 12.78 -0.19 18.74
N LYS A 612 13.68 -0.97 18.12
CA LYS A 612 13.95 -0.88 16.68
C LYS A 612 12.67 -1.20 15.90
N LYS A 613 12.19 -0.23 15.13
CA LYS A 613 11.05 -0.43 14.22
C LYS A 613 11.46 -1.28 13.02
N GLN A 614 10.63 -2.24 12.64
CA GLN A 614 10.83 -3.09 11.47
C GLN A 614 10.56 -2.32 10.17
N LYS A 615 9.55 -1.44 10.16
CA LYS A 615 9.15 -0.64 8.98
C LYS A 615 8.93 -1.50 7.73
N LEU A 616 8.29 -2.66 7.89
CA LEU A 616 8.01 -3.58 6.80
C LEU A 616 7.22 -2.89 5.68
N LEU A 617 7.66 -3.10 4.44
CA LEU A 617 6.99 -2.63 3.24
C LEU A 617 5.70 -3.44 3.01
N THR A 618 4.68 -2.77 2.51
CA THR A 618 3.41 -3.39 2.09
C THR A 618 3.04 -2.92 0.69
N PHE A 619 1.93 -3.40 0.13
CA PHE A 619 1.42 -2.91 -1.16
C PHE A 619 1.22 -1.38 -1.21
N SER A 620 1.05 -0.71 -0.06
CA SER A 620 1.03 0.77 0.04
C SER A 620 2.35 1.46 -0.34
N SER A 621 3.44 0.71 -0.40
CA SER A 621 4.79 1.19 -0.70
C SER A 621 5.08 1.16 -2.21
N ILE A 622 4.26 0.44 -2.99
CA ILE A 622 4.39 0.37 -4.45
C ILE A 622 4.03 1.74 -5.04
N GLY A 623 4.97 2.33 -5.78
CA GLY A 623 4.81 3.66 -6.40
C GLY A 623 5.37 4.84 -5.59
N LYS A 624 6.07 4.61 -4.47
CA LYS A 624 6.84 5.66 -3.77
C LYS A 624 8.31 5.56 -4.20
N LYS A 625 8.82 6.62 -4.84
CA LYS A 625 10.23 6.70 -5.27
C LYS A 625 11.15 6.47 -4.08
N THR A 626 11.88 5.38 -4.10
CA THR A 626 13.15 5.30 -3.40
C THR A 626 14.13 6.10 -4.24
N VAL A 627 14.54 7.27 -3.76
CA VAL A 627 15.67 7.99 -4.35
C VAL A 627 16.86 7.05 -4.22
N SER A 628 17.34 6.51 -5.34
CA SER A 628 18.50 5.62 -5.32
C SER A 628 19.70 6.38 -4.76
N LYS A 629 20.45 5.74 -3.87
CA LYS A 629 21.64 6.31 -3.27
C LYS A 629 22.68 6.71 -4.32
N GLU A 630 22.64 6.15 -5.55
CA GLU A 630 23.51 6.57 -6.64
C GLU A 630 23.23 7.99 -7.15
N GLN A 631 21.98 8.49 -7.12
CA GLN A 631 21.68 9.86 -7.55
C GLN A 631 22.26 10.94 -6.62
N VAL A 632 22.64 10.56 -5.39
CA VAL A 632 23.30 11.44 -4.43
C VAL A 632 24.81 11.54 -4.70
N ASN A 633 25.44 10.47 -5.19
CA ASN A 633 26.88 10.44 -5.47
C ASN A 633 27.25 11.02 -6.85
N GLN A 634 26.32 11.10 -7.79
CA GLN A 634 26.53 11.72 -9.11
C GLN A 634 26.42 13.26 -9.11
N LYS A 635 26.25 13.90 -7.95
CA LYS A 635 26.13 15.37 -7.81
C LYS A 635 27.45 16.15 -7.94
N ILE A 636 28.60 15.48 -8.16
CA ILE A 636 29.93 16.10 -7.96
C ILE A 636 30.38 17.00 -9.14
N PHE A 637 29.80 16.93 -10.34
CA PHE A 637 30.22 17.79 -11.47
C PHE A 637 29.06 18.32 -12.32
N LYS A 638 28.05 18.93 -11.68
CA LYS A 638 26.84 19.41 -12.38
C LYS A 638 26.93 20.82 -12.98
N ASN A 639 27.99 21.58 -12.71
CA ASN A 639 28.02 23.00 -13.04
C ASN A 639 29.14 23.36 -14.03
N SER A 640 28.74 23.67 -15.27
CA SER A 640 29.60 24.26 -16.31
C SER A 640 30.28 25.56 -15.85
N THR A 641 29.72 26.25 -14.85
CA THR A 641 30.31 27.44 -14.22
C THR A 641 31.60 27.14 -13.47
N ASP A 642 31.76 25.96 -12.88
CA ASP A 642 32.97 25.61 -12.11
C ASP A 642 34.15 25.34 -13.04
N LEU A 643 33.90 24.70 -14.20
CA LEU A 643 34.91 24.50 -15.22
C LEU A 643 35.28 25.83 -15.91
N LEU A 644 34.30 26.71 -16.17
CA LEU A 644 34.55 28.04 -16.73
C LEU A 644 35.38 28.91 -15.75
N ALA A 645 35.05 28.87 -14.46
CA ALA A 645 35.82 29.55 -13.41
C ALA A 645 37.26 29.04 -13.35
N ARG A 646 37.48 27.72 -13.45
CA ARG A 646 38.83 27.12 -13.52
C ARG A 646 39.61 27.58 -14.76
N ILE A 647 38.97 27.64 -15.94
CA ILE A 647 39.60 28.11 -17.18
C ILE A 647 40.00 29.60 -17.06
N ILE A 648 39.14 30.45 -16.50
CA ILE A 648 39.43 31.88 -16.28
C ILE A 648 40.63 32.06 -15.34
N VAL A 649 40.68 31.31 -14.24
CA VAL A 649 41.76 31.39 -13.24
C VAL A 649 43.08 30.85 -13.80
N LEU A 650 43.07 29.69 -14.46
CA LEU A 650 44.30 29.11 -15.05
C LEU A 650 44.85 29.96 -16.20
N GLY A 651 43.98 30.69 -16.92
CA GLY A 651 44.39 31.65 -17.94
C GLY A 651 45.15 32.86 -17.39
N GLN A 652 45.12 33.10 -16.07
CA GLN A 652 45.90 34.15 -15.41
C GLN A 652 47.34 33.72 -15.10
N SER A 653 47.58 32.42 -14.91
CA SER A 653 48.89 31.86 -14.52
C SER A 653 49.59 31.04 -15.61
N THR A 654 48.89 30.64 -16.68
CA THR A 654 49.43 29.82 -17.77
C THR A 654 48.85 30.19 -19.15
N THR A 655 49.63 30.02 -20.22
CA THR A 655 49.13 30.14 -21.61
C THR A 655 48.29 28.91 -21.98
N LEU A 656 46.97 29.05 -21.93
CA LEU A 656 46.02 27.99 -22.32
C LEU A 656 45.80 27.97 -23.84
N ASP A 657 46.13 26.85 -24.50
CA ASP A 657 45.76 26.63 -25.91
C ASP A 657 44.28 26.24 -26.02
N MET A 658 43.44 27.22 -26.36
CA MET A 658 42.02 27.01 -26.58
C MET A 658 41.72 26.03 -27.72
N LYS A 659 42.63 25.83 -28.67
CA LYS A 659 42.47 24.83 -29.74
C LYS A 659 42.47 23.41 -29.16
N ILE A 660 43.33 23.14 -28.18
CA ILE A 660 43.39 21.85 -27.46
C ILE A 660 42.14 21.67 -26.59
N ILE A 661 41.72 22.71 -25.86
CA ILE A 661 40.55 22.65 -24.97
C ILE A 661 39.26 22.36 -25.76
N MET A 662 39.11 22.90 -26.97
CA MET A 662 37.93 22.69 -27.83
C MET A 662 37.78 21.25 -28.37
N ASN A 663 38.81 20.41 -28.25
CA ASN A 663 38.72 18.98 -28.54
C ASN A 663 37.87 18.21 -27.49
N TYR A 664 37.69 18.77 -26.30
CA TYR A 664 36.95 18.15 -25.20
C TYR A 664 35.51 18.66 -25.13
N ASN A 665 34.64 17.90 -24.45
CA ASN A 665 33.23 18.27 -24.31
C ASN A 665 32.97 19.40 -23.32
N LEU A 666 33.86 19.57 -22.33
CA LEU A 666 33.81 20.62 -21.30
C LEU A 666 32.53 20.58 -20.44
N ASN A 667 31.73 19.54 -20.58
CA ASN A 667 30.50 19.26 -19.86
C ASN A 667 30.39 17.74 -19.67
N MET A 668 29.67 17.31 -18.63
CA MET A 668 29.43 15.88 -18.37
C MET A 668 28.77 15.16 -19.56
N PHE A 669 27.93 15.88 -20.31
CA PHE A 669 27.34 15.41 -21.56
C PHE A 669 27.51 16.45 -22.67
N PRO A 670 27.66 16.04 -23.95
CA PRO A 670 27.85 16.94 -25.08
C PRO A 670 26.59 17.80 -25.33
N PRO A 671 26.62 19.12 -25.08
CA PRO A 671 25.41 19.97 -25.11
C PRO A 671 24.71 20.06 -26.46
N ALA A 672 25.44 19.77 -27.55
CA ALA A 672 24.92 19.77 -28.91
C ALA A 672 23.95 18.61 -29.19
N ILE A 673 24.09 17.49 -28.48
CA ILE A 673 23.35 16.24 -28.74
C ILE A 673 22.88 15.55 -27.45
N ALA A 674 22.98 16.17 -26.28
CA ALA A 674 22.47 15.63 -25.01
C ALA A 674 21.86 16.74 -24.14
N ASN A 675 20.88 16.38 -23.32
CA ASN A 675 20.36 17.23 -22.25
C ASN A 675 21.25 17.17 -21.01
N THR A 676 21.01 18.07 -20.05
CA THR A 676 21.79 18.19 -18.80
C THR A 676 21.68 16.96 -17.89
N ASP A 677 20.66 16.13 -18.07
CA ASP A 677 20.43 14.86 -17.39
C ASP A 677 20.99 13.65 -18.17
N GLY A 678 21.61 13.86 -19.33
CA GLY A 678 22.13 12.81 -20.19
C GLY A 678 21.10 12.18 -21.13
N SER A 679 19.85 12.66 -21.12
CA SER A 679 18.82 12.21 -22.05
C SER A 679 19.03 12.74 -23.48
N LEU A 680 18.48 12.03 -24.48
CA LEU A 680 18.56 12.41 -25.90
C LEU A 680 17.83 13.75 -26.15
N VAL A 681 18.38 14.60 -27.02
CA VAL A 681 17.68 15.79 -27.50
C VAL A 681 16.61 15.38 -28.51
N LYS A 682 15.42 15.97 -28.41
CA LYS A 682 14.28 15.66 -29.28
C LYS A 682 13.92 16.87 -30.16
N ASN A 683 13.41 16.61 -31.35
CA ASN A 683 12.79 17.59 -32.24
C ASN A 683 11.42 17.06 -32.72
N SER A 684 10.59 17.93 -33.29
CA SER A 684 9.25 17.54 -33.75
C SER A 684 9.35 16.71 -35.04
N LYS A 685 9.11 15.39 -34.95
CA LYS A 685 9.10 14.46 -36.10
C LYS A 685 8.07 14.86 -37.15
N SER A 686 6.89 15.32 -36.74
CA SER A 686 5.77 15.63 -37.64
C SER A 686 6.07 16.73 -38.66
N THR A 687 6.98 17.65 -38.35
CA THR A 687 7.41 18.71 -39.30
C THR A 687 8.07 18.14 -40.55
N LEU A 688 8.70 16.95 -40.46
CA LEU A 688 9.34 16.30 -41.60
C LEU A 688 8.30 15.80 -42.62
N ILE A 689 7.15 15.30 -42.17
CA ILE A 689 6.07 14.85 -43.05
C ILE A 689 5.56 16.03 -43.90
N SER A 690 5.25 17.16 -43.26
CA SER A 690 4.81 18.36 -43.99
C SER A 690 5.86 18.86 -44.98
N GLY A 691 7.15 18.80 -44.61
CA GLY A 691 8.25 19.16 -45.50
C GLY A 691 8.36 18.25 -46.73
N ILE A 692 8.19 16.93 -46.57
CA ILE A 692 8.24 15.96 -47.66
C ILE A 692 7.01 16.09 -48.57
N LEU A 693 5.80 16.19 -47.98
CA LEU A 693 4.57 16.32 -48.75
C LEU A 693 4.54 17.60 -49.59
N GLY A 694 5.12 18.70 -49.09
CA GLY A 694 5.29 19.94 -49.84
C GLY A 694 6.27 19.86 -51.01
N LEU A 695 7.19 18.87 -51.03
CA LEU A 695 8.06 18.61 -52.19
C LEU A 695 7.35 17.81 -53.29
N ALA A 696 6.34 17.02 -52.92
CA ALA A 696 5.59 16.17 -53.85
C ALA A 696 4.29 16.81 -54.37
N ASP A 697 3.96 18.03 -53.97
CA ASP A 697 2.75 18.79 -54.34
C ASP A 697 1.44 17.96 -54.26
N SER A 698 1.34 17.12 -53.22
CA SER A 698 0.42 15.98 -53.18
C SER A 698 -0.81 16.21 -52.31
N ASP A 699 -1.67 17.15 -52.71
CA ASP A 699 -3.04 17.33 -52.17
C ASP A 699 -4.09 16.40 -52.82
N ILE A 700 -3.63 15.31 -53.44
CA ILE A 700 -4.51 14.33 -54.10
C ILE A 700 -5.25 13.51 -53.02
N THR A 701 -6.53 13.82 -52.84
CA THR A 701 -7.45 12.98 -52.07
C THR A 701 -7.95 11.86 -52.99
N ILE A 702 -7.72 10.61 -52.61
CA ILE A 702 -8.04 9.45 -53.44
C ILE A 702 -9.52 9.11 -53.27
N ASN A 703 -10.29 9.17 -54.36
CA ASN A 703 -11.74 8.98 -54.32
C ASN A 703 -12.18 7.52 -54.50
N ASN A 704 -11.33 6.63 -55.04
CA ASN A 704 -11.67 5.22 -55.24
C ASN A 704 -10.50 4.30 -54.83
N LEU A 705 -10.70 3.51 -53.77
CA LEU A 705 -9.81 2.42 -53.35
C LEU A 705 -10.22 1.10 -54.02
N PRO A 706 -9.27 0.22 -54.37
CA PRO A 706 -9.56 -1.14 -54.82
C PRO A 706 -10.38 -1.93 -53.79
N SER A 707 -11.39 -2.67 -54.25
CA SER A 707 -12.13 -3.61 -53.40
C SER A 707 -11.29 -4.85 -53.10
N ASP A 708 -11.55 -5.50 -51.96
CA ASP A 708 -10.90 -6.74 -51.51
C ASP A 708 -9.43 -6.58 -51.09
N GLY A 709 -9.02 -5.37 -50.69
CA GLY A 709 -7.69 -5.11 -50.14
C GLY A 709 -7.45 -5.68 -48.74
N SER A 710 -6.21 -5.55 -48.27
CA SER A 710 -5.79 -5.83 -46.90
C SER A 710 -5.54 -4.55 -46.13
N ILE A 711 -5.91 -4.52 -44.85
CA ILE A 711 -5.57 -3.41 -43.95
C ILE A 711 -4.66 -3.88 -42.80
N VAL A 712 -3.60 -3.13 -42.55
CA VAL A 712 -2.62 -3.38 -41.48
C VAL A 712 -2.75 -2.29 -40.42
N PHE A 713 -3.00 -2.70 -39.18
CA PHE A 713 -3.14 -1.81 -38.03
C PHE A 713 -1.93 -1.86 -37.12
N ASP A 714 -1.48 -0.68 -36.70
CA ASP A 714 -0.66 -0.52 -35.52
C ASP A 714 -1.52 -0.77 -34.27
N GLY A 715 -1.35 -1.94 -33.65
CA GLY A 715 -2.15 -2.37 -32.52
C GLY A 715 -2.01 -1.45 -31.30
N MET A 716 -0.81 -0.95 -31.02
CA MET A 716 -0.58 -0.08 -29.86
C MET A 716 -1.17 1.32 -30.09
N ALA A 717 -1.15 1.82 -31.33
CA ALA A 717 -1.85 3.04 -31.69
C ALA A 717 -3.39 2.90 -31.55
N VAL A 718 -3.95 1.73 -31.88
CA VAL A 718 -5.39 1.47 -31.69
C VAL A 718 -5.78 1.53 -30.22
N PHE A 719 -4.98 0.95 -29.30
CA PHE A 719 -5.23 1.05 -27.86
C PHE A 719 -5.23 2.49 -27.35
N GLN A 720 -4.29 3.32 -27.84
CA GLN A 720 -4.17 4.72 -27.42
C GLN A 720 -5.31 5.61 -27.92
N GLN A 721 -5.98 5.24 -29.01
CA GLN A 721 -7.08 5.99 -29.62
C GLN A 721 -8.47 5.66 -29.02
N MET A 722 -8.57 4.64 -28.16
CA MET A 722 -9.84 4.28 -27.52
C MET A 722 -10.28 5.34 -26.50
N LYS A 723 -11.46 5.95 -26.70
CA LYS A 723 -12.03 6.97 -25.81
C LYS A 723 -12.92 6.38 -24.71
N ASN A 724 -13.69 5.35 -25.02
CA ASN A 724 -14.59 4.67 -24.08
C ASN A 724 -13.92 3.38 -23.60
N ILE A 725 -13.38 3.41 -22.38
CA ILE A 725 -12.77 2.24 -21.75
C ILE A 725 -13.89 1.43 -21.10
N PRO A 726 -14.08 0.16 -21.47
CA PRO A 726 -15.11 -0.70 -20.88
C PRO A 726 -14.77 -1.11 -19.44
N ALA A 727 -15.68 -1.81 -18.77
CA ALA A 727 -15.52 -2.16 -17.36
C ALA A 727 -14.52 -3.31 -17.15
N THR A 728 -14.50 -4.28 -18.08
CA THR A 728 -13.73 -5.53 -17.96
C THR A 728 -12.80 -5.78 -19.14
N PHE A 729 -11.74 -6.56 -18.94
CA PHE A 729 -10.82 -6.92 -20.02
C PHE A 729 -11.53 -7.70 -21.15
N GLY A 730 -12.54 -8.52 -20.85
CA GLY A 730 -13.35 -9.22 -21.85
C GLY A 730 -14.13 -8.26 -22.77
N GLU A 731 -14.78 -7.24 -22.19
CA GLU A 731 -15.46 -6.21 -22.97
C GLU A 731 -14.48 -5.40 -23.85
N LEU A 732 -13.26 -5.15 -23.38
CA LEU A 732 -12.20 -4.50 -24.16
C LEU A 732 -11.81 -5.33 -25.38
N ALA A 733 -11.58 -6.63 -25.19
CA ALA A 733 -11.24 -7.53 -26.29
C ALA A 733 -12.35 -7.57 -27.34
N PHE A 734 -13.63 -7.62 -26.91
CA PHE A 734 -14.78 -7.63 -27.82
C PHE A 734 -14.95 -6.30 -28.58
N ASN A 735 -14.89 -5.17 -27.87
CA ASN A 735 -15.03 -3.85 -28.48
C ASN A 735 -13.92 -3.54 -29.49
N LEU A 736 -12.69 -4.01 -29.20
CA LEU A 736 -11.56 -3.90 -30.13
C LEU A 736 -11.84 -4.65 -31.44
N LEU A 737 -12.30 -5.92 -31.34
CA LEU A 737 -12.62 -6.74 -32.51
C LEU A 737 -13.68 -6.08 -33.40
N VAL A 738 -14.77 -5.61 -32.80
CA VAL A 738 -15.87 -4.93 -33.52
C VAL A 738 -15.38 -3.68 -34.23
N SER A 739 -14.53 -2.88 -33.58
CA SER A 739 -13.94 -1.66 -34.15
C SER A 739 -13.07 -1.96 -35.37
N LEU A 740 -12.19 -2.95 -35.29
CA LEU A 740 -11.31 -3.35 -36.40
C LEU A 740 -12.11 -3.84 -37.61
N ILE A 741 -13.13 -4.68 -37.38
CA ILE A 741 -14.02 -5.18 -38.44
C ILE A 741 -14.80 -4.03 -39.08
N GLY A 742 -15.30 -3.08 -38.28
CA GLY A 742 -16.01 -1.91 -38.77
C GLY A 742 -15.15 -1.06 -39.72
N ILE A 743 -13.87 -0.85 -39.38
CA ILE A 743 -12.92 -0.12 -40.22
C ILE A 743 -12.55 -0.92 -41.47
N CYS A 744 -12.32 -2.23 -41.35
CA CYS A 744 -12.05 -3.12 -42.48
C CYS A 744 -13.17 -3.04 -43.53
N LYS A 745 -14.43 -3.11 -43.10
CA LYS A 745 -15.60 -3.00 -43.99
C LYS A 745 -15.75 -1.61 -44.59
N LYS A 746 -15.49 -0.55 -43.82
CA LYS A 746 -15.52 0.85 -44.31
C LYS A 746 -14.58 1.05 -45.51
N TYR A 747 -13.40 0.43 -45.48
CA TYR A 747 -12.40 0.51 -46.56
C TYR A 747 -12.48 -0.65 -47.56
N LYS A 748 -13.59 -1.41 -47.58
CA LYS A 748 -13.82 -2.53 -48.52
C LYS A 748 -12.72 -3.60 -48.51
N CYS A 749 -12.07 -3.80 -47.36
CA CYS A 749 -11.03 -4.81 -47.16
C CYS A 749 -11.64 -6.15 -46.67
N LYS A 750 -10.96 -7.27 -46.95
CA LYS A 750 -11.36 -8.63 -46.49
C LYS A 750 -10.52 -9.16 -45.34
N THR A 751 -9.33 -8.60 -45.15
CA THR A 751 -8.27 -9.09 -44.25
C THR A 751 -7.74 -7.97 -43.37
N VAL A 752 -7.53 -8.28 -42.09
CA VAL A 752 -6.98 -7.38 -41.08
C VAL A 752 -5.68 -7.96 -40.55
N HIS A 753 -4.59 -7.22 -40.62
CA HIS A 753 -3.35 -7.55 -39.91
C HIS A 753 -3.26 -6.66 -38.67
N PHE A 754 -3.34 -7.26 -37.48
CA PHE A 754 -3.19 -6.58 -36.20
C PHE A 754 -1.76 -6.79 -35.69
N VAL A 755 -0.93 -5.76 -35.83
CA VAL A 755 0.52 -5.84 -35.58
C VAL A 755 0.85 -5.15 -34.27
N THR A 756 1.62 -5.81 -33.42
CA THR A 756 1.97 -5.31 -32.08
C THR A 756 3.50 -5.26 -31.90
N ASP A 757 3.96 -4.34 -31.06
CA ASP A 757 5.36 -4.31 -30.62
C ASP A 757 5.73 -5.55 -29.80
N THR A 758 7.03 -5.82 -29.69
CA THR A 758 7.56 -6.75 -28.69
C THR A 758 8.35 -5.99 -27.62
N TYR A 759 8.33 -6.50 -26.38
CA TYR A 759 8.89 -5.81 -25.22
C TYR A 759 10.02 -6.64 -24.57
N PRO A 760 11.14 -6.88 -25.29
CA PRO A 760 12.26 -7.64 -24.73
C PRO A 760 12.90 -6.89 -23.56
N ILE A 761 13.43 -7.65 -22.59
CA ILE A 761 14.07 -7.13 -21.36
C ILE A 761 15.19 -6.15 -21.71
N ILE A 762 16.00 -6.45 -22.72
CA ILE A 762 17.12 -5.62 -23.18
C ILE A 762 16.77 -5.02 -24.55
N SER A 763 16.51 -3.70 -24.57
CA SER A 763 16.24 -2.94 -25.81
C SER A 763 16.82 -1.53 -25.75
N ILE A 764 17.36 -1.05 -26.87
CA ILE A 764 17.81 0.34 -27.03
C ILE A 764 16.67 1.36 -26.93
N LYS A 765 15.40 0.91 -27.04
CA LYS A 765 14.21 1.74 -26.81
C LYS A 765 13.75 1.78 -25.35
N ASN A 766 14.34 1.00 -24.45
CA ASN A 766 13.90 0.97 -23.05
C ASN A 766 14.04 2.34 -22.39
N SER A 767 15.10 3.10 -22.67
CA SER A 767 15.28 4.45 -22.12
C SER A 767 14.13 5.42 -22.54
N GLU A 768 13.64 5.31 -23.78
CA GLU A 768 12.50 6.13 -24.24
C GLU A 768 11.16 5.62 -23.64
N ARG A 769 11.02 4.31 -23.42
CA ARG A 769 9.86 3.72 -22.73
C ARG A 769 9.81 4.17 -21.26
N GLU A 770 10.94 4.10 -20.55
CA GLU A 770 11.12 4.57 -19.18
C GLU A 770 10.84 6.08 -19.06
N ARG A 771 11.28 6.90 -20.02
CA ARG A 771 10.98 8.35 -20.04
C ARG A 771 9.48 8.65 -20.20
N ARG A 772 8.75 7.81 -20.94
CA ARG A 772 7.29 7.92 -21.13
C ARG A 772 6.50 7.32 -19.95
N SER A 773 7.19 6.59 -19.08
CA SER A 773 6.67 6.01 -17.84
C SER A 773 6.98 6.97 -16.68
N ASP A 774 6.08 7.02 -15.70
CA ASP A 774 6.29 7.75 -14.46
C ASP A 774 7.17 6.96 -13.46
N GLY A 775 7.65 5.77 -13.86
CA GLY A 775 8.45 4.82 -13.06
C GLY A 775 7.66 4.13 -11.94
N ASN A 776 6.35 4.30 -11.90
CA ASN A 776 5.46 3.91 -10.79
C ASN A 776 4.30 3.02 -11.26
N GLU A 777 4.45 2.36 -12.41
CA GLU A 777 3.42 1.49 -12.98
C GLU A 777 3.50 0.08 -12.42
N ALA A 778 2.44 -0.33 -11.72
CA ALA A 778 2.28 -1.71 -11.30
C ALA A 778 2.21 -2.64 -12.53
N VAL A 779 2.94 -3.75 -12.47
CA VAL A 779 2.72 -4.87 -13.40
C VAL A 779 1.46 -5.58 -12.94
N ILE A 780 0.51 -5.77 -13.85
CA ILE A 780 -0.81 -6.33 -13.55
C ILE A 780 -0.97 -7.65 -14.31
N CYS A 781 -1.27 -8.71 -13.56
CA CYS A 781 -1.69 -10.00 -14.11
C CYS A 781 -3.14 -9.91 -14.59
N ILE A 782 -3.41 -10.39 -15.82
CA ILE A 782 -4.76 -10.51 -16.38
C ILE A 782 -5.16 -11.98 -16.32
N ASN A 783 -6.02 -12.34 -15.36
CA ASN A 783 -6.38 -13.74 -15.10
C ASN A 783 -7.62 -14.20 -15.86
N ASN A 784 -8.62 -13.33 -16.05
CA ASN A 784 -9.87 -13.72 -16.69
C ASN A 784 -10.59 -12.54 -17.35
N ALA A 785 -11.59 -12.86 -18.17
CA ALA A 785 -12.38 -11.88 -18.92
C ALA A 785 -13.24 -10.96 -18.04
N HIS A 786 -13.60 -11.39 -16.83
CA HIS A 786 -14.42 -10.62 -15.88
C HIS A 786 -13.59 -9.64 -15.04
N GLN A 787 -12.25 -9.77 -15.03
CA GLN A 787 -11.36 -8.88 -14.31
C GLN A 787 -11.57 -7.43 -14.78
N LYS A 788 -11.72 -6.52 -13.80
CA LYS A 788 -11.91 -5.09 -14.06
C LYS A 788 -10.66 -4.47 -14.65
N ILE A 789 -10.85 -3.55 -15.58
CA ILE A 789 -9.75 -2.77 -16.16
C ILE A 789 -9.25 -1.75 -15.11
N PRO A 790 -7.92 -1.55 -15.02
CA PRO A 790 -7.37 -0.49 -14.18
C PRO A 790 -7.96 0.87 -14.54
N LYS A 791 -8.42 1.64 -13.54
CA LYS A 791 -9.00 2.99 -13.73
C LYS A 791 -8.09 3.92 -14.55
N GLN A 792 -6.77 3.73 -14.47
CA GLN A 792 -5.77 4.50 -15.21
C GLN A 792 -5.15 3.66 -16.35
N LEU A 793 -5.93 3.32 -17.39
CA LEU A 793 -5.46 2.49 -18.50
C LEU A 793 -4.21 3.05 -19.19
N LYS A 794 -4.06 4.38 -19.31
CA LYS A 794 -2.85 5.01 -19.86
C LYS A 794 -1.58 4.65 -19.07
N LYS A 795 -1.70 4.57 -17.74
CA LYS A 795 -0.62 4.17 -16.85
C LYS A 795 -0.35 2.67 -16.96
N PHE A 796 -1.39 1.84 -17.04
CA PHE A 796 -1.24 0.42 -17.33
C PHE A 796 -0.46 0.18 -18.65
N LEU A 797 -0.84 0.90 -19.71
CA LEU A 797 -0.19 0.85 -21.03
C LEU A 797 1.15 1.60 -21.09
N ALA A 798 1.69 2.16 -20.01
CA ALA A 798 3.06 2.67 -20.01
C ALA A 798 4.09 1.55 -19.71
N ASN A 799 3.66 0.47 -19.05
CA ASN A 799 4.50 -0.67 -18.71
C ASN A 799 4.54 -1.72 -19.84
N GLY A 800 5.74 -2.11 -20.28
CA GLY A 800 5.91 -3.09 -21.37
C GLY A 800 5.33 -4.48 -21.08
N ARG A 801 5.47 -4.98 -19.85
CA ARG A 801 4.95 -6.30 -19.46
C ARG A 801 3.42 -6.34 -19.49
N ASN A 802 2.78 -5.26 -19.03
CA ASN A 802 1.33 -5.11 -19.09
C ASN A 802 0.79 -5.14 -20.52
N LYS A 803 1.53 -4.53 -21.46
CA LYS A 803 1.17 -4.55 -22.87
C LYS A 803 1.26 -5.96 -23.47
N GLU A 804 2.32 -6.71 -23.18
CA GLU A 804 2.45 -8.10 -23.62
C GLU A 804 1.34 -8.98 -23.03
N ALA A 805 1.08 -8.86 -21.73
CA ALA A 805 -0.01 -9.58 -21.06
C ALA A 805 -1.37 -9.26 -21.71
N LEU A 806 -1.64 -7.98 -22.03
CA LEU A 806 -2.87 -7.58 -22.71
C LEU A 806 -2.98 -8.17 -24.12
N VAL A 807 -1.89 -8.14 -24.90
CA VAL A 807 -1.87 -8.68 -26.27
C VAL A 807 -2.11 -10.19 -26.26
N ASN A 808 -1.46 -10.92 -25.34
CA ASN A 808 -1.64 -12.36 -25.18
C ASN A 808 -3.08 -12.70 -24.75
N PHE A 809 -3.61 -11.99 -23.75
CA PHE A 809 -5.00 -12.16 -23.31
C PHE A 809 -5.99 -11.94 -24.46
N ILE A 810 -5.80 -10.90 -25.29
CA ILE A 810 -6.71 -10.63 -26.41
C ILE A 810 -6.67 -11.76 -27.44
N TYR A 811 -5.49 -12.27 -27.76
CA TYR A 811 -5.34 -13.42 -28.64
C TYR A 811 -6.09 -14.65 -28.09
N GLU A 812 -5.86 -14.99 -26.82
CA GLU A 812 -6.52 -16.12 -26.15
C GLU A 812 -8.04 -15.95 -26.09
N GLN A 813 -8.54 -14.74 -25.87
CA GLN A 813 -9.98 -14.48 -25.92
C GLN A 813 -10.55 -14.61 -27.33
N TRP A 814 -9.91 -14.03 -28.35
CA TRP A 814 -10.45 -14.02 -29.71
C TRP A 814 -10.56 -15.42 -30.33
N ILE A 815 -9.68 -16.34 -29.99
CA ILE A 815 -9.78 -17.74 -30.47
C ILE A 815 -10.96 -18.51 -29.85
N THR A 816 -11.57 -18.01 -28.76
CA THR A 816 -12.74 -18.63 -28.12
C THR A 816 -14.07 -18.07 -28.61
N TYR A 817 -14.06 -17.00 -29.42
CA TYR A 817 -15.28 -16.37 -29.92
C TYR A 817 -15.99 -17.20 -31.00
N GLU A 818 -17.26 -16.90 -31.25
CA GLU A 818 -18.02 -17.54 -32.33
C GLU A 818 -17.61 -16.97 -33.70
N PRO A 819 -17.62 -17.77 -34.79
CA PRO A 819 -17.28 -17.31 -36.13
C PRO A 819 -18.11 -16.11 -36.61
N ALA A 820 -19.36 -16.01 -36.15
CA ALA A 820 -20.27 -14.90 -36.48
C ALA A 820 -19.73 -13.53 -36.02
N SER A 821 -18.96 -13.49 -34.93
CA SER A 821 -18.36 -12.26 -34.40
C SER A 821 -17.36 -11.62 -35.36
N PHE A 822 -16.73 -12.41 -36.25
CA PHE A 822 -15.74 -11.94 -37.23
C PHE A 822 -16.37 -11.41 -38.54
N LYS A 823 -17.67 -11.63 -38.75
CA LYS A 823 -18.44 -11.16 -39.93
C LYS A 823 -17.71 -11.36 -41.28
N THR A 824 -17.12 -12.55 -41.46
CA THR A 824 -16.35 -13.03 -42.63
C THR A 824 -14.98 -12.37 -42.88
N VAL A 825 -14.47 -11.58 -41.93
CA VAL A 825 -13.13 -10.97 -42.01
C VAL A 825 -12.08 -11.93 -41.46
N ALA A 826 -10.98 -12.14 -42.19
CA ALA A 826 -9.84 -12.90 -41.70
C ALA A 826 -8.86 -11.99 -40.94
N ILE A 827 -8.39 -12.41 -39.76
CA ILE A 827 -7.48 -11.63 -38.91
C ILE A 827 -6.12 -12.31 -38.82
N TYR A 828 -5.05 -11.58 -39.11
CA TYR A 828 -3.67 -11.98 -38.85
C TYR A 828 -3.19 -11.24 -37.60
N PHE A 829 -3.06 -11.97 -36.49
CA PHE A 829 -2.71 -11.43 -35.19
C PHE A 829 -1.23 -11.71 -34.89
N SER A 830 -0.46 -10.64 -34.77
CA SER A 830 0.97 -10.73 -34.41
C SER A 830 1.13 -10.57 -32.90
N HIS A 831 1.76 -11.54 -32.24
CA HIS A 831 2.13 -11.49 -30.82
C HIS A 831 3.48 -12.19 -30.59
N GLY A 832 4.30 -11.66 -29.68
CA GLY A 832 5.68 -12.12 -29.54
C GLY A 832 6.40 -12.16 -30.90
N LYS A 833 7.08 -13.27 -31.19
CA LYS A 833 7.80 -13.51 -32.47
C LYS A 833 6.94 -14.13 -33.57
N VAL A 834 5.71 -14.53 -33.28
CA VAL A 834 4.85 -15.33 -34.17
C VAL A 834 3.67 -14.51 -34.69
N CYS A 835 3.00 -15.03 -35.72
CA CYS A 835 1.76 -14.50 -36.24
C CYS A 835 0.78 -15.63 -36.48
N HIS A 836 -0.46 -15.47 -36.05
CA HIS A 836 -1.54 -16.44 -36.26
C HIS A 836 -2.62 -15.86 -37.15
N SER A 837 -3.08 -16.61 -38.15
CA SER A 837 -4.31 -16.31 -38.88
C SER A 837 -5.51 -16.90 -38.15
N ILE A 838 -6.54 -16.10 -37.93
CA ILE A 838 -7.84 -16.43 -37.36
C ILE A 838 -8.85 -16.27 -38.48
N ILE A 839 -9.31 -17.39 -39.04
CA ILE A 839 -10.18 -17.42 -40.22
C ILE A 839 -11.53 -18.03 -39.83
N PRO A 840 -12.64 -17.25 -39.89
CA PRO A 840 -13.97 -17.79 -39.68
C PRO A 840 -14.39 -18.65 -40.88
N LYS A 841 -14.58 -19.96 -40.69
CA LYS A 841 -15.06 -20.88 -41.74
C LYS A 841 -16.17 -21.79 -41.22
N ASP A 842 -17.33 -21.73 -41.85
CA ASP A 842 -18.52 -22.49 -41.45
C ASP A 842 -18.90 -22.24 -39.98
N LYS A 843 -18.96 -23.29 -39.15
CA LYS A 843 -19.26 -23.23 -37.70
C LYS A 843 -18.01 -23.11 -36.80
N ASN A 844 -16.80 -23.12 -37.36
CA ASN A 844 -15.55 -23.16 -36.58
C ASN A 844 -14.61 -21.99 -36.94
N ILE A 845 -13.72 -21.64 -36.00
CA ILE A 845 -12.58 -20.76 -36.29
C ILE A 845 -11.37 -21.64 -36.58
N ILE A 846 -10.71 -21.37 -37.71
CA ILE A 846 -9.46 -22.03 -38.06
C ILE A 846 -8.32 -21.10 -37.63
N VAL A 847 -7.53 -21.54 -36.67
CA VAL A 847 -6.30 -20.86 -36.23
C VAL A 847 -5.09 -21.57 -36.85
N LYS A 848 -4.22 -20.82 -37.53
CA LYS A 848 -2.97 -21.33 -38.10
C LYS A 848 -1.83 -20.35 -37.84
N GLU A 849 -0.67 -20.87 -37.47
CA GLU A 849 0.56 -20.09 -37.46
C GLU A 849 1.01 -19.81 -38.90
N ILE A 850 1.58 -18.62 -39.14
CA ILE A 850 2.09 -18.17 -40.44
C ILE A 850 3.62 -18.04 -40.36
N PRO A 851 4.39 -19.07 -40.75
CA PRO A 851 5.84 -19.09 -40.64
C PRO A 851 6.53 -17.95 -41.38
N GLU A 852 5.96 -17.50 -42.50
CA GLU A 852 6.49 -16.40 -43.30
C GLU A 852 6.39 -15.04 -42.61
N LEU A 853 5.65 -14.94 -41.51
CA LEU A 853 5.53 -13.75 -40.68
C LEU A 853 6.22 -13.91 -39.31
N MET A 854 6.89 -15.04 -39.06
CA MET A 854 7.76 -15.20 -37.89
C MET A 854 8.97 -14.27 -38.02
N ASN A 855 9.22 -13.45 -37.00
CA ASN A 855 10.25 -12.40 -37.07
C ASN A 855 10.83 -12.00 -35.71
N ASP A 856 11.97 -11.30 -35.72
CA ASP A 856 12.64 -10.73 -34.54
C ASP A 856 12.45 -9.21 -34.38
N HIS A 857 11.50 -8.62 -35.10
CA HIS A 857 11.27 -7.18 -35.08
C HIS A 857 10.79 -6.75 -33.69
N LYS A 858 11.46 -5.73 -33.14
CA LYS A 858 11.12 -5.18 -31.82
C LYS A 858 9.94 -4.21 -31.86
N GLU A 859 9.74 -3.54 -32.98
CA GLU A 859 8.88 -2.38 -33.10
C GLU A 859 7.80 -2.60 -34.16
N ALA A 860 6.61 -2.10 -33.86
CA ALA A 860 5.48 -2.19 -34.78
C ALA A 860 5.78 -1.50 -36.12
N ASP A 861 6.56 -0.41 -36.14
CA ASP A 861 6.85 0.35 -37.36
C ASP A 861 7.44 -0.51 -38.49
N THR A 862 8.51 -1.26 -38.22
CA THR A 862 9.15 -2.18 -39.16
C THR A 862 8.29 -3.42 -39.41
N ARG A 863 7.67 -3.97 -38.37
CA ARG A 863 6.82 -5.16 -38.47
C ARG A 863 5.56 -4.91 -39.31
N LEU A 864 5.01 -3.69 -39.28
CA LEU A 864 3.89 -3.28 -40.12
C LEU A 864 4.25 -3.41 -41.61
N LEU A 865 5.46 -3.01 -42.01
CA LEU A 865 5.93 -3.10 -43.39
C LEU A 865 6.13 -4.55 -43.83
N LEU A 866 6.67 -5.42 -42.97
CA LEU A 866 6.76 -6.86 -43.24
C LEU A 866 5.37 -7.48 -43.48
N HIS A 867 4.40 -7.18 -42.60
CA HIS A 867 3.02 -7.65 -42.75
C HIS A 867 2.34 -7.07 -44.01
N ALA A 868 2.59 -5.80 -44.32
CA ALA A 868 2.09 -5.17 -45.54
C ALA A 868 2.66 -5.84 -46.79
N TYR A 869 3.96 -6.16 -46.79
CA TYR A 869 4.63 -6.84 -47.90
C TYR A 869 4.11 -8.27 -48.08
N TYR A 870 3.88 -9.01 -47.00
CA TYR A 870 3.20 -10.31 -47.08
C TYR A 870 1.81 -10.18 -47.70
N ALA A 871 0.99 -9.23 -47.22
CA ALA A 871 -0.36 -9.00 -47.72
C ALA A 871 -0.38 -8.58 -49.20
N SER A 872 0.63 -7.84 -49.65
CA SER A 872 0.76 -7.37 -51.04
C SER A 872 0.88 -8.50 -52.08
N LYS A 873 1.31 -9.69 -51.66
CA LYS A 873 1.46 -10.85 -52.56
C LYS A 873 0.11 -11.47 -52.96
N SER A 874 -0.93 -11.22 -52.18
CA SER A 874 -2.26 -11.85 -52.34
C SER A 874 -3.42 -10.86 -52.39
N SER A 875 -3.15 -9.57 -52.18
CA SER A 875 -4.18 -8.51 -52.16
C SER A 875 -3.93 -7.49 -53.27
N PRO A 876 -4.99 -6.95 -53.90
CA PRO A 876 -4.85 -5.96 -54.98
C PRO A 876 -4.34 -4.59 -54.50
N ALA A 877 -4.45 -4.31 -53.20
CA ALA A 877 -3.91 -3.12 -52.55
C ALA A 877 -3.72 -3.37 -51.05
N VAL A 878 -2.79 -2.64 -50.44
CA VAL A 878 -2.52 -2.70 -49.00
C VAL A 878 -2.65 -1.33 -48.37
N LEU A 879 -3.45 -1.24 -47.31
CA LEU A 879 -3.64 -0.03 -46.53
C LEU A 879 -2.94 -0.18 -45.18
N ILE A 880 -2.01 0.71 -44.85
CA ILE A 880 -1.43 0.80 -43.51
C ILE A 880 -2.16 1.92 -42.76
N LYS A 881 -2.64 1.63 -41.56
CA LYS A 881 -3.17 2.64 -40.64
C LYS A 881 -2.17 2.91 -39.53
N SER A 882 -1.45 4.03 -39.65
CA SER A 882 -0.54 4.52 -38.62
C SER A 882 -0.46 6.06 -38.66
N LEU A 883 -0.22 6.66 -37.50
CA LEU A 883 0.08 8.08 -37.36
C LEU A 883 1.58 8.34 -37.16
N ASP A 884 2.39 7.28 -37.13
CA ASP A 884 3.81 7.39 -36.85
C ASP A 884 4.57 7.91 -38.07
N THR A 885 5.45 8.88 -37.83
CA THR A 885 6.37 9.41 -38.85
C THR A 885 7.34 8.34 -39.32
N ASP A 886 7.72 7.43 -38.42
CA ASP A 886 8.65 6.36 -38.73
C ASP A 886 8.03 5.44 -39.81
N VAL A 887 6.77 5.03 -39.66
CA VAL A 887 6.02 4.25 -40.67
C VAL A 887 5.91 4.98 -42.01
N PHE A 888 5.65 6.29 -42.02
CA PHE A 888 5.56 7.07 -43.27
C PHE A 888 6.88 7.07 -44.05
N ILE A 889 8.00 7.29 -43.37
CA ILE A 889 9.33 7.30 -43.98
C ILE A 889 9.71 5.92 -44.51
N LEU A 890 9.44 4.87 -43.73
CA LEU A 890 9.71 3.48 -44.16
C LEU A 890 8.86 3.07 -45.35
N SER A 891 7.59 3.49 -45.37
CA SER A 891 6.69 3.22 -46.50
C SER A 891 7.18 3.88 -47.79
N LEU A 892 7.70 5.12 -47.73
CA LEU A 892 8.31 5.78 -48.90
C LEU A 892 9.60 5.09 -49.35
N ALA A 893 10.46 4.70 -48.40
CA ALA A 893 11.76 4.10 -48.70
C ALA A 893 11.66 2.67 -49.26
N ALA A 894 10.56 1.96 -48.97
CA ALA A 894 10.35 0.58 -49.40
C ALA A 894 9.34 0.42 -50.54
N SER A 895 8.62 1.49 -50.94
CA SER A 895 7.48 1.40 -51.86
C SER A 895 7.81 0.77 -53.21
N ASP A 896 9.04 0.97 -53.71
CA ASP A 896 9.52 0.40 -54.98
C ASP A 896 9.68 -1.13 -54.94
N LYS A 897 9.76 -1.71 -53.73
CA LYS A 897 9.83 -3.16 -53.51
C LYS A 897 8.45 -3.84 -53.46
N PHE A 898 7.36 -3.08 -53.36
CA PHE A 898 6.01 -3.64 -53.27
C PHE A 898 5.46 -3.98 -54.67
N PRO A 899 4.81 -5.14 -54.84
CA PRO A 899 4.19 -5.54 -56.12
C PRO A 899 2.87 -4.81 -56.42
N VAL A 900 2.28 -4.12 -55.44
CA VAL A 900 1.00 -3.40 -55.55
C VAL A 900 1.08 -2.03 -54.88
N ASP A 901 0.08 -1.18 -55.13
CA ASP A 901 0.00 0.13 -54.50
C ASP A 901 -0.10 0.07 -52.98
N LEU A 902 0.72 0.89 -52.33
CA LEU A 902 0.75 1.07 -50.88
C LEU A 902 0.04 2.36 -50.49
N TYR A 903 -0.94 2.25 -49.61
CA TYR A 903 -1.73 3.37 -49.11
C TYR A 903 -1.50 3.58 -47.62
N LEU A 904 -1.32 4.83 -47.18
CA LEU A 904 -1.23 5.17 -45.77
C LEU A 904 -2.44 6.01 -45.34
N ILE A 905 -3.12 5.56 -44.29
CA ILE A 905 -4.25 6.25 -43.69
C ILE A 905 -3.73 7.11 -42.53
N MET A 906 -3.72 8.42 -42.73
CA MET A 906 -3.29 9.41 -41.72
C MET A 906 -4.52 10.17 -41.18
N GLY A 907 -4.55 10.55 -39.89
CA GLY A 907 -5.59 11.44 -39.32
C GLY A 907 -6.32 10.95 -38.07
N THR A 908 -6.95 11.88 -37.33
CA THR A 908 -7.77 11.62 -36.14
C THR A 908 -9.25 11.92 -36.37
N ASN A 909 -10.08 10.89 -36.21
CA ASN A 909 -11.54 10.80 -36.03
C ASN A 909 -12.55 11.51 -36.96
N HIS A 910 -12.19 12.50 -37.79
CA HIS A 910 -13.21 13.18 -38.63
C HIS A 910 -12.87 13.34 -40.12
N SER A 911 -11.60 13.30 -40.51
CA SER A 911 -11.18 13.02 -41.89
C SER A 911 -9.93 12.14 -41.86
N PHE A 912 -9.93 11.07 -42.65
CA PHE A 912 -8.76 10.21 -42.83
C PHE A 912 -8.21 10.48 -44.23
N PRO A 913 -7.34 11.49 -44.42
CA PRO A 913 -6.63 11.61 -45.68
C PRO A 913 -5.85 10.33 -45.96
N ILE A 914 -6.24 9.64 -47.02
CA ILE A 914 -5.53 8.48 -47.54
C ILE A 914 -4.49 9.01 -48.52
N LYS A 915 -3.22 8.66 -48.29
CA LYS A 915 -2.11 9.04 -49.17
C LYS A 915 -1.63 7.81 -49.94
N ASN A 916 -1.48 7.93 -51.26
CA ASN A 916 -0.87 6.90 -52.10
C ASN A 916 0.64 7.06 -51.98
N ILE A 917 1.27 6.19 -51.19
CA ILE A 917 2.70 6.25 -50.91
C ILE A 917 3.50 5.91 -52.15
N THR A 918 3.05 4.93 -52.93
CA THR A 918 3.70 4.53 -54.19
C THR A 918 3.82 5.71 -55.15
N HIS A 919 2.74 6.48 -55.33
CA HIS A 919 2.75 7.66 -56.19
C HIS A 919 3.66 8.80 -55.64
N ILE A 920 3.62 9.05 -54.33
CA ILE A 920 4.49 10.07 -53.72
C ILE A 920 5.98 9.70 -53.89
N ALA A 921 6.33 8.42 -53.71
CA ALA A 921 7.70 7.96 -53.88
C ALA A 921 8.19 8.07 -55.34
N GLN A 922 7.30 7.84 -56.32
CA GLN A 922 7.62 8.05 -57.74
C GLN A 922 7.97 9.51 -58.07
N ILE A 923 7.28 10.48 -57.45
CA ILE A 923 7.56 11.91 -57.63
C ILE A 923 8.91 12.30 -57.01
N LEU A 924 9.20 11.78 -55.81
CA LEU A 924 10.42 12.13 -55.06
C LEU A 924 11.68 11.40 -55.56
N GLY A 925 11.51 10.23 -56.18
CA GLY A 925 12.58 9.37 -56.66
C GLY A 925 13.14 8.43 -55.58
N ASN A 926 13.47 7.20 -55.98
CA ASN A 926 13.87 6.12 -55.07
C ASN A 926 15.14 6.45 -54.26
N ASP A 927 16.13 7.07 -54.90
CA ASP A 927 17.39 7.47 -54.26
C ASP A 927 17.17 8.46 -53.11
N PHE A 928 16.26 9.42 -53.30
CA PHE A 928 15.89 10.38 -52.28
C PHE A 928 15.09 9.72 -51.15
N CYS A 929 14.11 8.89 -51.50
CA CYS A 929 13.30 8.14 -50.53
C CYS A 929 14.18 7.22 -49.64
N SER A 930 15.17 6.54 -50.22
CA SER A 930 16.14 5.72 -49.47
C SER A 930 17.03 6.56 -48.54
N ALA A 931 17.43 7.78 -48.96
CA ALA A 931 18.21 8.69 -48.14
C ALA A 931 17.44 9.21 -46.91
N LEU A 932 16.10 9.32 -46.98
CA LEU A 932 15.26 9.81 -45.89
C LEU A 932 15.39 8.98 -44.60
N VAL A 933 15.61 7.66 -44.70
CA VAL A 933 15.81 6.78 -43.54
C VAL A 933 17.05 7.20 -42.75
N GLY A 934 18.19 7.35 -43.44
CA GLY A 934 19.45 7.78 -42.83
C GLY A 934 19.36 9.20 -42.26
N LEU A 935 18.78 10.14 -43.01
CA LEU A 935 18.61 11.53 -42.58
C LEU A 935 17.74 11.61 -41.32
N HIS A 936 16.61 10.91 -41.28
CA HIS A 936 15.67 10.94 -40.17
C HIS A 936 16.30 10.46 -38.86
N ILE A 937 17.08 9.39 -38.93
CA ILE A 937 17.75 8.78 -37.78
C ILE A 937 18.91 9.66 -37.31
N PHE A 938 19.76 10.11 -38.24
CA PHE A 938 20.93 10.95 -37.92
C PHE A 938 20.55 12.30 -37.32
N THR A 939 19.40 12.86 -37.71
CA THR A 939 18.90 14.15 -37.23
C THR A 939 17.95 14.03 -36.03
N GLY A 940 17.82 12.83 -35.46
CA GLY A 940 17.10 12.55 -34.22
C GLY A 940 15.87 11.67 -34.39
N CYS A 941 15.83 10.57 -33.66
CA CYS A 941 14.70 9.65 -33.57
C CYS A 941 14.50 9.20 -32.10
N ASP A 942 13.84 8.06 -31.89
CA ASP A 942 13.58 7.57 -30.53
C ASP A 942 14.85 7.13 -29.80
N THR A 943 15.84 6.61 -30.52
CA THR A 943 17.09 6.02 -29.99
C THR A 943 18.36 6.83 -30.33
N CYS A 944 18.29 7.76 -31.29
CA CYS A 944 19.38 8.66 -31.66
C CYS A 944 19.00 10.12 -31.37
N SER A 945 19.95 10.93 -30.91
CA SER A 945 19.68 12.31 -30.53
C SER A 945 19.50 13.22 -31.74
N ALA A 946 18.65 14.25 -31.61
CA ALA A 946 18.69 15.40 -32.49
C ALA A 946 19.90 16.31 -32.18
N PHE A 947 20.24 17.17 -33.14
CA PHE A 947 21.14 18.30 -32.91
C PHE A 947 20.35 19.47 -32.29
N LYS A 948 20.76 19.91 -31.10
CA LYS A 948 20.03 20.93 -30.32
C LYS A 948 19.96 22.26 -31.06
N GLY A 949 18.75 22.81 -31.17
CA GLY A 949 18.48 24.03 -31.95
C GLY A 949 18.48 23.84 -33.48
N LYS A 950 18.53 22.59 -33.99
CA LYS A 950 18.44 22.29 -35.44
C LYS A 950 17.18 21.47 -35.73
N GLY A 951 16.16 22.09 -36.32
CA GLY A 951 14.94 21.40 -36.77
C GLY A 951 15.18 20.53 -38.02
N LYS A 952 14.28 19.59 -38.33
CA LYS A 952 14.46 18.59 -39.42
C LYS A 952 14.39 19.14 -40.85
N ILE A 953 13.78 20.31 -41.06
CA ILE A 953 13.65 20.93 -42.38
C ILE A 953 14.99 21.42 -42.95
N LYS A 954 15.86 22.02 -42.10
CA LYS A 954 17.16 22.52 -42.55
C LYS A 954 18.06 21.37 -43.05
N PRO A 955 18.25 20.26 -42.29
CA PRO A 955 18.90 19.04 -42.77
C PRO A 955 18.34 18.50 -44.08
N LEU A 956 17.00 18.46 -44.24
CA LEU A 956 16.36 17.99 -45.47
C LEU A 956 16.78 18.84 -46.69
N LYS A 957 16.77 20.17 -46.55
CA LYS A 957 17.21 21.08 -47.62
C LYS A 957 18.69 20.91 -47.96
N ILE A 958 19.56 20.74 -46.95
CA ILE A 958 21.00 20.52 -47.15
C ILE A 958 21.25 19.20 -47.92
N MET A 959 20.54 18.13 -47.54
CA MET A 959 20.62 16.84 -48.24
C MET A 959 20.13 16.96 -49.69
N GLN A 960 19.04 17.70 -49.91
CA GLN A 960 18.47 17.90 -51.25
C GLN A 960 19.42 18.68 -52.17
N SER A 961 20.16 19.66 -51.64
CA SER A 961 21.07 20.49 -52.43
C SER A 961 22.43 19.86 -52.74
N ASN A 962 22.76 18.68 -52.17
CA ASN A 962 24.06 18.06 -52.33
C ASN A 962 23.96 16.52 -52.48
N LEU A 963 24.30 16.03 -53.67
CA LEU A 963 24.24 14.60 -54.00
C LEU A 963 25.17 13.72 -53.14
N ILE A 964 26.30 14.26 -52.67
CA ILE A 964 27.23 13.54 -51.79
C ILE A 964 26.55 13.24 -50.45
N TYR A 965 25.82 14.20 -49.90
CA TYR A 965 25.08 14.00 -48.64
C TYR A 965 23.90 13.06 -48.83
N SER A 966 23.16 13.19 -49.94
CA SER A 966 22.10 12.24 -50.31
C SER A 966 22.65 10.81 -50.36
N LYS A 967 23.77 10.60 -51.07
CA LYS A 967 24.43 9.29 -51.14
C LYS A 967 24.92 8.81 -49.77
N GLY A 968 25.51 9.69 -48.97
CA GLY A 968 25.93 9.37 -47.60
C GLY A 968 24.78 8.88 -46.71
N PHE A 969 23.59 9.48 -46.81
CA PHE A 969 22.42 9.02 -46.06
C PHE A 969 21.77 7.76 -46.63
N GLN A 970 21.94 7.45 -47.92
CA GLN A 970 21.60 6.13 -48.48
C GLN A 970 22.51 5.04 -47.91
N ASP A 971 23.82 5.33 -47.83
CA ASP A 971 24.82 4.37 -47.37
C ASP A 971 24.77 4.19 -45.84
N LEU A 972 24.32 5.20 -45.09
CA LEU A 972 24.10 5.09 -43.64
C LEU A 972 23.04 4.02 -43.32
N GLY A 973 23.46 2.97 -42.63
CA GLY A 973 22.62 1.82 -42.30
C GLY A 973 22.61 0.69 -43.35
N SER A 974 23.36 0.82 -44.44
CA SER A 974 23.45 -0.25 -45.46
C SER A 974 24.31 -1.44 -45.02
N SER A 975 25.26 -1.21 -44.11
CA SER A 975 26.12 -2.21 -43.47
C SER A 975 26.22 -1.90 -41.97
N TRP A 976 26.43 -2.94 -41.14
CA TRP A 976 26.68 -2.76 -39.70
C TRP A 976 27.99 -2.01 -39.43
N GLU A 977 28.98 -2.15 -40.32
CA GLU A 977 30.28 -1.50 -40.24
C GLU A 977 30.30 -0.16 -40.99
N LEU A 978 31.03 0.81 -40.44
CA LEU A 978 31.21 2.14 -41.03
C LEU A 978 32.48 2.23 -41.88
N THR A 979 32.40 2.88 -43.04
CA THR A 979 33.57 3.24 -43.85
C THR A 979 34.07 4.64 -43.49
N THR A 980 35.37 4.87 -43.64
CA THR A 980 35.98 6.20 -43.41
C THR A 980 35.38 7.27 -44.32
N SER A 981 35.05 6.90 -45.58
CA SER A 981 34.39 7.80 -46.54
C SER A 981 33.02 8.27 -46.02
N LEU A 982 32.21 7.36 -45.48
CA LEU A 982 30.91 7.69 -44.91
C LEU A 982 31.03 8.60 -43.67
N ILE A 983 31.99 8.33 -42.78
CA ILE A 983 32.26 9.18 -41.61
C ILE A 983 32.61 10.60 -42.06
N ASN A 984 33.52 10.75 -43.03
CA ASN A 984 33.93 12.05 -43.55
C ASN A 984 32.76 12.80 -44.21
N ASN A 985 31.91 12.11 -44.97
CA ASN A 985 30.73 12.71 -45.61
C ASN A 985 29.70 13.22 -44.57
N LEU A 986 29.48 12.45 -43.49
CA LEU A 986 28.56 12.85 -42.42
C LEU A 986 29.15 13.94 -41.52
N GLU A 987 30.47 13.96 -41.32
CA GLU A 987 31.16 15.06 -40.66
C GLU A 987 31.01 16.36 -41.48
N ALA A 988 31.25 16.28 -42.79
CA ALA A 988 31.07 17.40 -43.72
C ALA A 988 29.63 17.93 -43.71
N PHE A 989 28.64 17.05 -43.65
CA PHE A 989 27.24 17.45 -43.51
C PHE A 989 26.98 18.25 -42.23
N VAL A 990 27.62 17.91 -41.11
CA VAL A 990 27.49 18.67 -39.85
C VAL A 990 28.13 20.05 -39.97
N PHE A 991 29.17 20.23 -40.78
CA PHE A 991 29.74 21.56 -41.05
C PHE A 991 28.69 22.50 -41.66
N ASP A 992 28.00 22.03 -42.70
CA ASP A 992 26.92 22.75 -43.38
C ASP A 992 25.73 23.02 -42.46
N LEU A 993 25.40 22.05 -41.59
CA LEU A 993 24.33 22.19 -40.60
C LEU A 993 24.59 23.35 -39.62
N TYR A 994 25.86 23.60 -39.30
CA TYR A 994 26.31 24.71 -38.45
C TYR A 994 26.71 25.98 -39.23
N GLY A 995 26.75 25.93 -40.56
CA GLY A 995 26.96 27.09 -41.43
C GLY A 995 28.41 27.39 -41.78
N TYR A 996 29.28 26.37 -41.79
CA TYR A 996 30.73 26.52 -42.05
C TYR A 996 31.20 25.51 -43.13
N PRO A 997 30.87 25.68 -44.42
CA PRO A 997 31.06 24.67 -45.48
C PRO A 997 32.53 24.43 -45.94
N SER A 998 33.54 24.65 -45.08
CA SER A 998 34.97 24.53 -45.42
C SER A 998 35.57 23.15 -45.13
N THR A 999 36.70 22.82 -45.76
CA THR A 999 37.47 21.57 -45.60
C THR A 999 38.28 21.52 -44.30
N ASP A 1000 37.65 21.82 -43.17
CA ASP A 1000 38.27 21.75 -41.83
C ASP A 1000 37.76 20.54 -41.03
N GLN A 1001 38.39 20.19 -39.91
CA GLN A 1001 37.85 19.16 -38.99
C GLN A 1001 36.76 19.76 -38.08
N ILE A 1002 35.83 18.96 -37.56
CA ILE A 1002 34.73 19.47 -36.71
C ILE A 1002 35.23 20.23 -35.48
N ASN A 1003 36.38 19.84 -34.92
CA ASN A 1003 36.99 20.52 -33.78
C ASN A 1003 37.56 21.91 -34.17
N ASP A 1004 38.05 22.09 -35.39
CA ASP A 1004 38.44 23.41 -35.90
C ASP A 1004 37.22 24.31 -36.09
N VAL A 1005 36.10 23.76 -36.57
CA VAL A 1005 34.81 24.46 -36.66
C VAL A 1005 34.31 24.88 -35.26
N ARG A 1006 34.43 23.99 -34.26
CA ARG A 1006 34.12 24.32 -32.84
C ARG A 1006 34.96 25.51 -32.37
N HIS A 1007 36.26 25.50 -32.64
CA HIS A 1007 37.17 26.58 -32.26
C HIS A 1007 36.84 27.90 -32.97
N LYS A 1008 36.49 27.87 -34.27
CA LYS A 1008 36.04 29.07 -35.03
C LYS A 1008 34.73 29.64 -34.46
N ILE A 1009 33.76 28.80 -34.12
CA ILE A 1009 32.50 29.23 -33.51
C ILE A 1009 32.74 29.79 -32.11
N PHE A 1010 33.58 29.14 -31.31
CA PHE A 1010 33.95 29.65 -29.99
C PHE A 1010 34.61 31.03 -30.09
N LYS A 1011 35.58 31.23 -30.99
CA LYS A 1011 36.25 32.53 -31.21
C LYS A 1011 35.29 33.65 -31.61
N SER A 1012 34.26 33.34 -32.38
CA SER A 1012 33.30 34.35 -32.86
C SER A 1012 32.22 34.70 -31.83
N LYS A 1013 31.85 33.76 -30.95
CA LYS A 1013 30.69 33.93 -30.04
C LYS A 1013 31.03 33.92 -28.56
N PHE A 1014 32.20 33.44 -28.16
CA PHE A 1014 32.64 33.25 -26.77
C PHE A 1014 31.60 32.51 -25.89
N ARG A 1015 31.01 31.42 -26.42
CA ARG A 1015 30.03 30.58 -25.72
C ARG A 1015 30.41 29.11 -25.75
N ILE A 1016 30.24 28.43 -24.61
CA ILE A 1016 30.41 26.97 -24.45
C ILE A 1016 29.03 26.34 -24.18
N ASP A 1017 28.12 26.53 -25.14
CA ASP A 1017 26.73 26.08 -25.04
C ASP A 1017 26.31 25.30 -26.30
N VAL A 1018 25.00 25.18 -26.50
CA VAL A 1018 24.37 24.46 -27.63
C VAL A 1018 24.70 25.04 -29.02
N THR A 1019 25.33 26.22 -29.08
CA THR A 1019 25.74 26.84 -30.34
C THR A 1019 26.97 26.17 -30.96
N LEU A 1020 27.76 25.43 -30.18
CA LEU A 1020 28.87 24.62 -30.68
C LEU A 1020 28.36 23.29 -31.26
N PRO A 1021 28.92 22.79 -32.39
CA PRO A 1021 28.69 21.42 -32.83
C PRO A 1021 29.36 20.43 -31.86
N PRO A 1022 28.98 19.14 -31.81
CA PRO A 1022 29.69 18.15 -30.98
C PRO A 1022 31.17 18.04 -31.36
N ASN A 1023 32.04 17.66 -30.43
CA ASN A 1023 33.43 17.32 -30.77
C ASN A 1023 33.47 16.05 -31.62
N PHE A 1024 34.62 15.80 -32.27
CA PHE A 1024 34.75 14.64 -33.15
C PHE A 1024 34.45 13.31 -32.45
N ASP A 1025 34.94 13.13 -31.22
CA ASP A 1025 34.67 11.92 -30.42
C ASP A 1025 33.16 11.68 -30.25
N SER A 1026 32.43 12.65 -29.69
CA SER A 1026 30.97 12.52 -29.52
C SER A 1026 30.20 12.43 -30.84
N LEU A 1027 30.67 13.09 -31.89
CA LEU A 1027 30.07 12.99 -33.23
C LEU A 1027 30.26 11.59 -33.82
N LEU A 1028 31.44 11.00 -33.69
CA LEU A 1028 31.73 9.65 -34.17
C LEU A 1028 30.86 8.61 -33.45
N LEU A 1029 30.68 8.73 -32.13
CA LEU A 1029 29.76 7.88 -31.38
C LEU A 1029 28.30 8.09 -31.82
N HIS A 1030 27.90 9.32 -32.17
CA HIS A 1030 26.58 9.62 -32.74
C HIS A 1030 26.39 9.00 -34.13
N ILE A 1031 27.40 9.05 -35.01
CA ILE A 1031 27.39 8.40 -36.33
C ILE A 1031 27.25 6.89 -36.17
N LYS A 1032 28.04 6.26 -35.28
CA LYS A 1032 27.95 4.83 -34.98
C LYS A 1032 26.56 4.41 -34.48
N LYS A 1033 25.99 5.15 -33.52
CA LYS A 1033 24.61 4.91 -33.04
C LYS A 1033 23.59 5.05 -34.15
N SER A 1034 23.72 6.08 -34.98
CA SER A 1034 22.84 6.32 -36.12
C SER A 1034 22.95 5.24 -37.19
N ASN A 1035 24.16 4.71 -37.45
CA ASN A 1035 24.37 3.61 -38.38
C ASN A 1035 23.70 2.33 -37.90
N TYR A 1036 23.91 1.97 -36.63
CA TYR A 1036 23.26 0.82 -36.01
C TYR A 1036 21.73 0.97 -36.08
N GLN A 1037 21.20 2.13 -35.68
CA GLN A 1037 19.75 2.36 -35.72
C GLN A 1037 19.20 2.39 -37.15
N ALA A 1038 19.95 2.83 -38.17
CA ALA A 1038 19.51 2.85 -39.56
C ALA A 1038 19.53 1.47 -40.23
N ASN A 1039 20.38 0.56 -39.76
CA ASN A 1039 20.41 -0.83 -40.23
C ASN A 1039 19.10 -1.59 -39.94
N ILE A 1040 18.48 -1.33 -38.78
CA ILE A 1040 17.24 -1.99 -38.35
C ILE A 1040 16.07 -1.72 -39.33
N PRO A 1041 15.64 -0.46 -39.55
CA PRO A 1041 14.53 -0.15 -40.46
C PRO A 1041 14.81 -0.44 -41.93
N ARG A 1042 16.07 -0.44 -42.38
CA ARG A 1042 16.41 -0.79 -43.77
C ARG A 1042 16.10 -2.25 -44.11
N ARG A 1043 16.05 -3.12 -43.09
CA ARG A 1043 15.69 -4.54 -43.17
C ARG A 1043 14.21 -4.79 -42.85
N CYS A 1044 13.34 -3.78 -42.92
CA CYS A 1044 11.92 -3.91 -42.53
C CYS A 1044 11.08 -4.92 -43.33
N LEU A 1045 11.59 -5.42 -44.46
CA LEU A 1045 10.93 -6.47 -45.27
C LEU A 1045 11.54 -7.86 -45.07
N GLU A 1046 12.61 -7.97 -44.29
CA GLU A 1046 13.24 -9.23 -43.92
C GLU A 1046 12.54 -9.82 -42.70
N ASN A 1047 12.58 -11.14 -42.52
CA ASN A 1047 12.01 -11.78 -41.34
C ASN A 1047 12.90 -11.63 -40.10
N TYR A 1048 14.22 -11.66 -40.30
CA TYR A 1048 15.20 -11.57 -39.22
C TYR A 1048 16.14 -10.41 -39.50
N ILE A 1049 16.17 -9.44 -38.61
CA ILE A 1049 17.06 -8.28 -38.68
C ILE A 1049 18.48 -8.69 -38.24
N ASP A 1050 18.58 -9.66 -37.32
CA ASP A 1050 19.83 -10.18 -36.76
C ASP A 1050 20.74 -9.05 -36.22
N ALA A 1051 20.12 -8.12 -35.50
CA ALA A 1051 20.82 -6.96 -34.97
C ALA A 1051 21.91 -7.38 -33.96
N PRO A 1052 23.18 -6.95 -34.14
CA PRO A 1052 24.26 -7.31 -33.24
C PRO A 1052 24.04 -6.71 -31.85
N CYS A 1053 24.78 -7.21 -30.84
CA CYS A 1053 24.60 -6.71 -29.47
C CYS A 1053 24.86 -5.20 -29.38
N PRO A 1054 23.96 -4.40 -28.75
CA PRO A 1054 24.16 -2.96 -28.59
C PRO A 1054 25.46 -2.59 -27.86
N SER A 1055 25.95 -3.44 -26.95
CA SER A 1055 27.21 -3.17 -26.23
C SER A 1055 28.45 -3.12 -27.14
N ALA A 1056 28.41 -3.82 -28.28
CA ALA A 1056 29.46 -3.75 -29.30
C ALA A 1056 29.37 -2.46 -30.15
N HIS A 1057 28.28 -1.71 -30.03
CA HIS A 1057 27.93 -0.58 -30.91
C HIS A 1057 27.56 0.68 -30.10
N VAL A 1058 28.40 1.06 -29.13
CA VAL A 1058 28.34 2.36 -28.41
C VAL A 1058 27.25 2.54 -27.32
N TRP A 1059 26.63 1.45 -26.86
CA TRP A 1059 25.77 1.46 -25.67
C TRP A 1059 26.44 0.79 -24.46
N VAL A 1060 26.15 1.27 -23.26
CA VAL A 1060 26.64 0.68 -21.99
C VAL A 1060 25.50 -0.05 -21.31
N ILE A 1061 25.73 -1.29 -20.89
CA ILE A 1061 24.76 -2.15 -20.19
C ILE A 1061 25.18 -2.30 -18.73
N CYS A 1062 24.34 -1.86 -17.79
CA CYS A 1062 24.51 -2.05 -16.35
C CYS A 1062 23.17 -2.49 -15.74
N ASP A 1063 23.13 -3.61 -15.00
CA ASP A 1063 21.93 -4.12 -14.32
C ASP A 1063 20.66 -4.18 -15.20
N ASN A 1064 20.81 -4.70 -16.44
CA ASN A 1064 19.76 -4.73 -17.48
C ASN A 1064 19.27 -3.35 -17.99
N HIS A 1065 19.87 -2.24 -17.55
CA HIS A 1065 19.65 -0.91 -18.11
C HIS A 1065 20.67 -0.59 -19.20
N ILE A 1066 20.17 -0.05 -20.31
CA ILE A 1066 21.00 0.40 -21.43
C ILE A 1066 21.05 1.92 -21.42
N SER A 1067 22.26 2.49 -21.51
CA SER A 1067 22.48 3.93 -21.67
C SER A 1067 23.40 4.23 -22.86
N ALA A 1068 23.21 5.40 -23.48
CA ALA A 1068 24.04 5.81 -24.59
C ALA A 1068 25.42 6.25 -24.10
N GLN A 1069 26.49 5.74 -24.70
CA GLN A 1069 27.82 6.30 -24.50
C GLN A 1069 27.91 7.64 -25.25
N TRP A 1070 28.35 8.67 -24.53
CA TRP A 1070 28.40 10.05 -25.04
C TRP A 1070 29.81 10.51 -25.41
N SER A 1071 30.83 9.95 -24.79
CA SER A 1071 32.24 10.24 -25.06
C SER A 1071 33.11 9.04 -24.67
N THR A 1072 34.25 8.86 -25.34
CA THR A 1072 35.33 7.97 -24.90
C THR A 1072 36.47 8.74 -24.21
N MET A 1073 36.46 10.07 -24.33
CA MET A 1073 37.43 10.98 -23.75
C MET A 1073 36.98 11.50 -22.38
N PRO A 1074 37.92 11.95 -21.52
CA PRO A 1074 37.58 12.66 -20.29
C PRO A 1074 36.86 13.99 -20.59
N ILE A 1075 36.18 14.57 -19.59
CA ILE A 1075 35.36 15.79 -19.75
C ILE A 1075 36.21 17.00 -20.14
N ALA A 1076 37.43 17.09 -19.61
CA ALA A 1076 38.41 18.14 -19.86
C ALA A 1076 39.84 17.54 -19.83
N PRO A 1077 40.86 18.25 -20.33
CA PRO A 1077 42.27 17.85 -20.15
C PRO A 1077 42.67 17.64 -18.68
N ASP A 1078 43.65 16.78 -18.41
CA ASP A 1078 44.08 16.42 -17.05
C ASP A 1078 44.47 17.63 -16.19
N PHE A 1079 45.17 18.61 -16.78
CA PHE A 1079 45.57 19.85 -16.08
C PHE A 1079 44.37 20.69 -15.57
N LEU A 1080 43.18 20.54 -16.14
CA LEU A 1080 41.94 21.20 -15.67
C LEU A 1080 41.22 20.40 -14.58
N GLN A 1081 41.51 19.10 -14.47
CA GLN A 1081 40.89 18.18 -13.50
C GLN A 1081 41.64 18.15 -12.15
N GLU A 1082 42.95 18.43 -12.15
CA GLU A 1082 43.83 18.25 -10.98
C GLU A 1082 43.73 19.31 -9.87
N HIS A 1083 43.13 20.48 -10.13
CA HIS A 1083 42.93 21.51 -9.09
C HIS A 1083 41.74 21.17 -8.18
N ILE A 1084 42.04 20.70 -6.97
CA ILE A 1084 41.07 20.30 -5.93
C ILE A 1084 41.25 21.21 -4.72
N SER A 1085 40.17 21.88 -4.30
CA SER A 1085 40.10 22.63 -3.04
C SER A 1085 39.68 21.71 -1.88
N CYS A 1086 40.21 21.96 -0.68
CA CYS A 1086 39.71 21.32 0.54
C CYS A 1086 38.69 22.22 1.25
N ALA A 1087 37.78 21.61 2.03
CA ALA A 1087 36.81 22.33 2.86
C ALA A 1087 37.05 22.09 4.36
N CYS A 1088 38.32 21.97 4.75
CA CYS A 1088 38.71 21.57 6.10
C CYS A 1088 38.59 22.73 7.09
N VAL A 1089 37.45 22.86 7.77
CA VAL A 1089 37.25 23.90 8.79
C VAL A 1089 37.77 23.46 10.18
N LYS A 1090 37.41 22.27 10.66
CA LYS A 1090 37.67 21.86 12.07
C LYS A 1090 39.10 21.38 12.36
N THR A 1091 39.83 20.95 11.34
CA THR A 1091 41.11 20.26 11.54
C THR A 1091 42.31 21.08 11.07
N ALA A 1092 42.12 22.34 10.64
CA ALA A 1092 43.21 23.22 10.19
C ALA A 1092 44.14 22.56 9.15
N CYS A 1093 43.61 21.67 8.30
CA CYS A 1093 44.40 20.87 7.35
C CYS A 1093 45.57 20.05 7.95
N SER A 1094 45.54 19.80 9.27
CA SER A 1094 46.60 19.06 9.99
C SER A 1094 46.59 17.55 9.70
N SER A 1095 45.40 16.96 9.57
CA SER A 1095 45.22 15.51 9.43
C SER A 1095 45.33 15.00 7.98
N LYS A 1096 45.65 13.70 7.81
CA LYS A 1096 45.59 12.98 6.52
C LYS A 1096 44.17 12.88 5.92
N LYS A 1097 43.16 13.51 6.52
CA LYS A 1097 41.79 13.63 5.94
C LYS A 1097 41.64 14.86 5.03
N CYS A 1098 42.61 15.79 5.02
CA CYS A 1098 42.63 16.91 4.09
C CYS A 1098 42.98 16.41 2.67
N THR A 1099 42.14 16.71 1.69
CA THR A 1099 42.32 16.28 0.29
C THR A 1099 43.56 16.85 -0.38
N CYS A 1100 43.94 18.10 -0.09
CA CYS A 1100 45.17 18.72 -0.59
C CYS A 1100 46.41 18.00 -0.01
N LYS A 1101 46.42 17.79 1.32
CA LYS A 1101 47.52 17.10 2.02
C LYS A 1101 47.65 15.62 1.64
N LEU A 1102 46.54 14.94 1.33
CA LEU A 1102 46.52 13.56 0.83
C LEU A 1102 47.21 13.40 -0.53
N LYS A 1103 47.17 14.45 -1.36
CA LYS A 1103 47.77 14.47 -2.69
C LYS A 1103 49.14 15.18 -2.73
N ASN A 1104 49.75 15.42 -1.57
CA ASN A 1104 51.03 16.12 -1.43
C ASN A 1104 51.05 17.52 -2.07
N SER A 1105 49.92 18.25 -2.04
CA SER A 1105 49.85 19.64 -2.51
C SER A 1105 49.51 20.61 -1.37
N LEU A 1106 50.02 21.84 -1.47
CA LEU A 1106 49.65 22.94 -0.57
C LEU A 1106 48.20 23.36 -0.86
N CYS A 1107 47.49 23.75 0.20
CA CYS A 1107 46.19 24.40 0.09
C CYS A 1107 46.36 25.74 -0.61
N SER A 1108 45.67 25.90 -1.73
CA SER A 1108 45.58 27.15 -2.47
C SER A 1108 44.49 28.05 -1.88
N GLU A 1109 44.44 29.29 -2.35
CA GLU A 1109 43.41 30.30 -2.05
C GLU A 1109 41.97 29.81 -2.34
N PHE A 1110 41.82 28.71 -3.11
CA PHE A 1110 40.54 28.09 -3.42
C PHE A 1110 40.01 27.15 -2.33
N CYS A 1111 40.81 26.85 -1.30
CA CYS A 1111 40.41 25.99 -0.19
C CYS A 1111 39.55 26.76 0.81
N SER A 1112 38.41 26.20 1.23
CA SER A 1112 37.58 26.74 2.31
C SER A 1112 38.13 26.43 3.70
N CYS A 1113 39.42 26.07 3.79
CA CYS A 1113 40.10 25.97 5.07
C CYS A 1113 40.26 27.37 5.66
N ASP A 1114 39.99 27.49 6.95
CA ASP A 1114 40.10 28.75 7.70
C ASP A 1114 41.52 29.33 7.59
N SER A 1115 41.66 30.63 7.90
CA SER A 1115 42.90 31.41 7.97
C SER A 1115 44.05 30.73 8.74
N ASN A 1116 43.72 29.77 9.61
CA ASN A 1116 44.66 28.90 10.33
C ASN A 1116 44.99 27.60 9.57
N CYS A 1117 45.15 27.63 8.24
CA CYS A 1117 45.51 26.45 7.46
C CYS A 1117 46.95 26.02 7.75
N GLN A 1118 47.17 24.81 8.27
CA GLN A 1118 48.53 24.26 8.48
C GLN A 1118 49.12 23.61 7.22
N ASN A 1119 48.50 23.82 6.06
CA ASN A 1119 48.95 23.29 4.77
C ASN A 1119 49.04 24.42 3.73
N SER A 1120 49.31 25.66 4.14
CA SER A 1120 49.56 26.82 3.28
C SER A 1120 51.04 27.25 3.33
N ASN A 1121 51.50 28.01 2.33
CA ASN A 1121 52.78 28.72 2.41
C ASN A 1121 52.65 29.85 3.44
N ASN A 1122 53.33 29.73 4.57
CA ASN A 1122 53.49 30.85 5.50
C ASN A 1122 54.67 31.69 5.01
N ASP A 1123 54.38 32.78 4.31
CA ASP A 1123 55.25 33.95 4.20
C ASP A 1123 54.47 35.12 3.57
N SER A 1124 53.88 35.97 4.43
CA SER A 1124 53.99 37.44 4.36
C SER A 1124 52.94 38.11 5.25
N ASP A 1125 53.42 38.70 6.35
CA ASP A 1125 52.73 39.63 7.23
C ASP A 1125 52.27 40.93 6.54
N ASN A 1126 51.23 41.52 7.13
CA ASN A 1126 50.89 42.95 7.18
C ASN A 1126 50.56 43.68 5.88
N LEU A 1127 49.31 44.14 5.76
CA LEU A 1127 48.99 45.56 5.59
C LEU A 1127 47.47 45.85 5.72
N CYS A 1128 47.19 46.83 6.58
CA CYS A 1128 46.02 47.73 6.64
C CYS A 1128 44.67 47.20 7.16
N ASN A 1129 44.44 47.49 8.45
CA ASN A 1129 43.13 47.94 8.93
C ASN A 1129 42.71 49.21 8.17
N ASP A 1130 41.42 49.33 7.84
CA ASP A 1130 40.70 50.59 7.96
C ASP A 1130 39.20 50.32 8.17
N ASP A 1131 38.65 51.11 9.08
CA ASP A 1131 37.31 51.08 9.66
C ASP A 1131 36.18 51.27 8.63
N LEU A 1132 34.96 50.82 8.98
CA LEU A 1132 33.75 51.67 9.18
C LEU A 1132 32.44 50.85 9.17
N ASN A 1133 31.87 50.70 10.36
CA ASN A 1133 30.53 51.15 10.75
C ASN A 1133 29.25 50.83 9.92
N LEU A 1134 28.32 50.19 10.65
CA LEU A 1134 26.92 50.60 10.90
C LEU A 1134 25.73 49.98 10.12
N ASN A 1135 24.71 49.70 10.95
CA ASN A 1135 23.25 49.59 10.77
C ASN A 1135 22.68 48.22 10.37
N GLU A 1136 22.01 47.51 11.29
CA GLU A 1136 20.66 47.74 11.86
C GLU A 1136 19.50 47.60 10.87
N ASN A 1137 18.66 46.60 11.19
CA ASN A 1137 17.20 46.58 11.14
C ASN A 1137 16.48 46.65 9.78
N ASP A 1138 15.67 45.60 9.53
CA ASP A 1138 14.23 45.65 9.21
C ASP A 1138 13.79 44.26 8.70
N ILE A 1139 12.60 43.66 8.90
CA ILE A 1139 11.35 43.94 9.64
C ILE A 1139 10.46 42.67 9.45
N CYS A 1140 9.60 42.38 10.44
CA CYS A 1140 8.33 41.60 10.42
C CYS A 1140 8.27 40.06 10.21
N ASN A 1141 7.89 39.38 11.30
CA ASN A 1141 6.59 38.70 11.54
C ASN A 1141 5.81 38.09 10.35
N ASP A 1142 5.41 36.82 10.47
CA ASP A 1142 4.02 36.47 10.85
C ASP A 1142 3.83 34.95 11.06
N ASP A 1143 3.04 34.66 12.10
CA ASP A 1143 2.41 33.38 12.43
C ASP A 1143 1.42 32.93 11.34
N LEU A 1144 1.15 31.63 11.22
CA LEU A 1144 -0.18 31.04 11.43
C LEU A 1144 -0.28 29.56 11.01
N SER A 1145 -1.04 28.85 11.82
CA SER A 1145 -1.64 27.53 11.64
C SER A 1145 -2.50 27.42 10.38
N ASP A 1146 -2.74 26.18 9.92
CA ASP A 1146 -4.11 25.64 9.94
C ASP A 1146 -4.20 24.20 9.44
N SER A 1147 -5.07 23.47 10.14
CA SER A 1147 -5.61 22.16 9.85
C SER A 1147 -6.84 22.24 8.95
N ASP A 1148 -7.28 21.06 8.50
CA ASP A 1148 -8.64 20.69 8.09
C ASP A 1148 -9.05 20.86 6.63
N VAL A 1149 -9.34 19.72 5.97
CA VAL A 1149 -10.58 19.51 5.19
C VAL A 1149 -10.99 18.03 5.30
N LEU A 1150 -12.10 17.77 5.99
CA LEU A 1150 -12.96 16.59 5.82
C LEU A 1150 -14.41 17.10 5.84
N GLU A 1151 -15.06 17.02 4.69
CA GLU A 1151 -16.52 16.86 4.55
C GLU A 1151 -16.81 15.42 4.11
#